data_AF-A0A954K093-F1
#
_entry.id   AF-A0A954K093-F1
#
_cell.length_a   1.000
_cell.length_b   1.000
_cell.length_c   1.000
_cell.angle_alpha   90.00
_cell.angle_beta   90.00
_cell.angle_gamma   90.00
#
_symmetry.space_group_name_H-M   'P 1'
#
loop_
_entity.id
_entity.type
_entity.pdbx_description
1 polymer ?
#
loop_
_entity_poly.entity_id
_entity_poly.type
_entity_poly.pdbx_seq_one_letter_code
_entity_poly.pdbx_strand_id
1 'polypeptide(L)'
;MASVSDKTQHAYADADEFIQYQLEKARNRIKATDLLTAGVLVGLLLVGYILTFTLLDHWVVTGGFDAWTRVFLLTTMLVLCGAILFRYVVRPWFRRIHPLYAARMLDRSSEEIQGSLLALVDLQATGNKFDGAIHRTLEKRAAVTLAEVHVDEAIDRRMLTRMGMGLFIITLITCIYAVVSPKSISLLRPLTFANTSVATRTVIEAVQPGNVSIPSGSQLEIVADLAGVLPDEVCVLYSTSDRRFADERLVMSSTDDEHRFQVRIVGDGERGIRQNMTYRIEAGDAISETFAITVEQPPTAHVTEVRYVYPTYMDLPERTDTTGAIEAWEGTTLDVRAESSEPVVEAILQMSDDAAFAVRGEELQMQVEETRLSVEWTLTKRDDGTFPKFYRIQVTNPEGHKDPEPVVYPVDVRRDAPPLLKLLDPTRDLEVPSNAIVPLLVEAEDPDFLLRSVTLHYAINGRLVQPSEVLLDAFQSGLTKRWADTWDFHLKPLNLNPGDVVTFHLEARDNRPPLGNQSRTGDLNLQISVPVTEQQVQEQLAQDRQMQDQMRQPEIQNQRSEQKNENDSQTTEQEHPGDTTEEQSQNPDAAQDPDKEHSPDSKNPDDALRREGSKQGKNSESKNGDSNDQVSNQKNKDADQSSADTDGASNRRQDQRAEDDKALQKLIQRMNRESKQPESNENQQQEDSMHDRDRPDTGSKSQGSKTNPRERSEN
;
A
#
# COMPACT_ATOMS: atom_id res chain seq x y z
N MET A 1 45.05 14.01 94.12
CA MET A 1 44.79 15.27 94.87
C MET A 1 43.50 15.87 94.36
N ALA A 2 42.64 16.37 95.26
CA ALA A 2 41.45 17.21 94.98
C ALA A 2 40.38 16.63 94.00
N SER A 3 39.08 16.85 94.18
CA SER A 3 38.32 17.50 95.26
C SER A 3 36.95 16.83 95.40
N VAL A 4 36.37 16.91 96.60
CA VAL A 4 34.95 16.61 96.84
C VAL A 4 34.08 17.48 95.92
N SER A 5 33.03 16.91 95.33
CA SER A 5 31.91 17.68 94.79
C SER A 5 30.59 17.01 95.18
N ASP A 6 29.59 17.84 95.38
CA ASP A 6 28.46 17.54 96.26
C ASP A 6 27.46 16.55 95.67
N LYS A 7 26.83 15.75 96.54
CA LYS A 7 25.78 14.81 96.13
C LYS A 7 24.43 15.53 96.20
N THR A 8 24.25 16.50 95.30
CA THR A 8 23.10 17.42 95.34
C THR A 8 21.78 16.65 95.17
N GLN A 9 20.96 16.68 96.21
CA GLN A 9 19.60 16.16 96.18
C GLN A 9 18.77 17.01 95.21
N HIS A 10 18.19 16.38 94.18
CA HIS A 10 17.03 16.99 93.51
C HIS A 10 15.77 16.68 94.32
N ALA A 11 15.00 17.74 94.57
CA ALA A 11 13.84 17.70 95.44
C ALA A 11 12.74 16.78 94.89
N TYR A 12 11.88 16.32 95.80
CA TYR A 12 10.61 15.66 95.46
C TYR A 12 9.84 16.51 94.46
N ALA A 13 9.35 15.90 93.37
CA ALA A 13 8.26 16.47 92.59
C ALA A 13 7.04 16.68 93.50
N ASP A 14 6.30 17.78 93.31
CA ASP A 14 5.04 17.98 94.04
C ASP A 14 4.08 16.83 93.73
N ALA A 15 3.31 16.39 94.74
CA ALA A 15 2.50 15.19 94.59
C ALA A 15 1.36 15.39 93.57
N ASP A 16 0.87 16.62 93.40
CA ASP A 16 0.04 17.04 92.27
C ASP A 16 0.69 16.75 90.89
N GLU A 17 1.99 16.99 90.69
CA GLU A 17 2.68 16.75 89.41
C GLU A 17 2.79 15.24 89.13
N PHE A 18 3.07 14.43 90.16
CA PHE A 18 3.07 12.97 90.05
C PHE A 18 1.68 12.40 89.73
N ILE A 19 0.63 12.93 90.36
CA ILE A 19 -0.76 12.53 90.10
C ILE A 19 -1.18 12.91 88.67
N GLN A 20 -0.85 14.12 88.21
CA GLN A 20 -1.10 14.53 86.82
C GLN A 20 -0.34 13.66 85.82
N TYR A 21 0.94 13.36 86.07
CA TYR A 21 1.73 12.45 85.23
C TYR A 21 1.11 11.05 85.12
N GLN A 22 0.66 10.46 86.23
CA GLN A 22 0.01 9.14 86.23
C GLN A 22 -1.36 9.17 85.51
N LEU A 23 -2.15 10.23 85.67
CA LEU A 23 -3.40 10.45 84.93
C LEU A 23 -3.16 10.59 83.41
N GLU A 24 -2.15 11.34 83.00
CA GLU A 24 -1.76 11.48 81.59
C GLU A 24 -1.25 10.16 81.02
N LYS A 25 -0.46 9.40 81.79
CA LYS A 25 0.06 8.08 81.42
C LYS A 25 -1.05 7.05 81.25
N ALA A 26 -2.04 7.03 82.15
CA ALA A 26 -3.23 6.19 82.03
C ALA A 26 -4.08 6.60 80.81
N ARG A 27 -4.35 7.91 80.62
CA ARG A 27 -5.09 8.45 79.47
C ARG A 27 -4.43 8.09 78.13
N ASN A 28 -3.11 8.20 78.05
CA ASN A 28 -2.35 7.89 76.84
C ASN A 28 -2.30 6.37 76.58
N ARG A 29 -2.25 5.52 77.62
CA ARG A 29 -2.35 4.05 77.50
C ARG A 29 -3.74 3.59 77.04
N ILE A 30 -4.83 4.21 77.52
CA ILE A 30 -6.19 3.93 77.04
C ILE A 30 -6.31 4.31 75.56
N LYS A 31 -5.87 5.52 75.18
CA LYS A 31 -5.83 5.93 73.76
C LYS A 31 -4.99 4.99 72.89
N ALA A 32 -3.85 4.51 73.40
CA ALA A 32 -3.01 3.56 72.67
C ALA A 32 -3.68 2.18 72.50
N THR A 33 -4.43 1.70 73.50
CA THR A 33 -5.14 0.41 73.40
C THR A 33 -6.37 0.49 72.50
N ASP A 34 -7.10 1.61 72.51
CA ASP A 34 -8.17 1.87 71.52
C ASP A 34 -7.60 1.98 70.09
N LEU A 35 -6.47 2.68 69.91
CA LEU A 35 -5.79 2.81 68.61
C LEU A 35 -5.27 1.46 68.10
N LEU A 36 -4.64 0.64 68.96
CA LEU A 36 -4.20 -0.70 68.60
C LEU A 36 -5.38 -1.62 68.25
N THR A 37 -6.50 -1.53 68.98
CA THR A 37 -7.71 -2.32 68.69
C THR A 37 -8.32 -1.90 67.35
N ALA A 38 -8.40 -0.60 67.06
CA ALA A 38 -8.83 -0.09 65.76
C ALA A 38 -7.90 -0.55 64.62
N GLY A 39 -6.58 -0.50 64.83
CA GLY A 39 -5.58 -0.96 63.86
C GLY A 39 -5.69 -2.45 63.54
N VAL A 40 -5.83 -3.30 64.57
CA VAL A 40 -6.02 -4.76 64.40
C VAL A 40 -7.35 -5.05 63.68
N LEU A 41 -8.43 -4.31 63.99
CA LEU A 41 -9.73 -4.48 63.35
C LEU A 41 -9.70 -4.08 61.87
N VAL A 42 -9.06 -2.95 61.52
CA VAL A 42 -8.84 -2.53 60.13
C VAL A 42 -7.96 -3.54 59.39
N GLY A 43 -6.89 -4.05 60.02
CA GLY A 43 -6.05 -5.10 59.45
C GLY A 43 -6.84 -6.39 59.17
N LEU A 44 -7.71 -6.81 60.08
CA LEU A 44 -8.55 -8.00 59.92
C LEU A 44 -9.56 -7.84 58.78
N LEU A 45 -10.19 -6.67 58.64
CA LEU A 45 -11.06 -6.36 57.51
C LEU A 45 -10.29 -6.32 56.18
N LEU A 46 -9.07 -5.79 56.17
CA LEU A 46 -8.26 -5.69 54.95
C LEU A 46 -7.76 -7.06 54.47
N VAL A 47 -7.22 -7.90 55.37
CA VAL A 47 -6.78 -9.26 55.02
C VAL A 47 -7.98 -10.13 54.65
N GLY A 48 -9.10 -10.02 55.38
CA GLY A 48 -10.34 -10.74 55.06
C GLY A 48 -10.95 -10.31 53.72
N TYR A 49 -10.89 -9.02 53.37
CA TYR A 49 -11.31 -8.52 52.06
C TYR A 49 -10.44 -9.10 50.93
N ILE A 50 -9.11 -9.06 51.05
CA ILE A 50 -8.20 -9.62 50.04
C ILE A 50 -8.45 -11.13 49.86
N LEU A 51 -8.59 -11.89 50.95
CA LEU A 51 -8.88 -13.33 50.88
C LEU A 51 -10.23 -13.61 50.22
N THR A 52 -11.28 -12.87 50.58
CA THR A 52 -12.62 -13.08 50.00
C THR A 52 -12.65 -12.69 48.52
N PHE A 53 -12.03 -11.56 48.16
CA PHE A 53 -11.95 -11.11 46.77
C PHE A 53 -11.20 -12.11 45.88
N THR A 54 -10.01 -12.56 46.31
CA THR A 54 -9.19 -13.51 45.54
C THR A 54 -9.86 -14.87 45.39
N LEU A 55 -10.60 -15.34 46.40
CA LEU A 55 -11.33 -16.61 46.32
C LEU A 55 -12.55 -16.52 45.38
N LEU A 56 -13.26 -15.38 45.36
CA LEU A 56 -14.35 -15.13 44.40
C LEU A 56 -13.82 -14.94 42.96
N ASP A 57 -12.74 -14.18 42.77
CA ASP A 57 -12.16 -13.90 41.46
C ASP A 57 -11.51 -15.15 40.81
N HIS A 58 -10.95 -16.06 41.62
CA HIS A 58 -10.35 -17.31 41.11
C HIS A 58 -11.39 -18.39 40.76
N TRP A 59 -12.55 -18.44 41.43
CA TRP A 59 -13.47 -19.59 41.39
C TRP A 59 -14.91 -19.29 40.96
N VAL A 60 -15.41 -18.08 41.20
CA VAL A 60 -16.84 -17.76 40.98
C VAL A 60 -17.06 -16.96 39.69
N VAL A 61 -16.10 -16.13 39.28
CA VAL A 61 -16.22 -15.27 38.09
C VAL A 61 -15.22 -15.69 37.02
N THR A 62 -15.66 -16.49 36.05
CA THR A 62 -14.90 -16.78 34.83
C THR A 62 -14.70 -15.49 34.02
N GLY A 63 -13.46 -14.98 33.98
CA GLY A 63 -13.12 -13.67 33.42
C GLY A 63 -12.77 -12.58 34.46
N GLY A 64 -12.98 -12.85 35.76
CA GLY A 64 -12.67 -11.93 36.86
C GLY A 64 -13.64 -10.75 37.00
N PHE A 65 -13.46 -9.96 38.06
CA PHE A 65 -14.35 -8.83 38.36
C PHE A 65 -14.14 -7.60 37.46
N ASP A 66 -15.22 -7.10 36.86
CA ASP A 66 -15.23 -5.85 36.09
C ASP A 66 -14.74 -4.65 36.93
N ALA A 67 -14.11 -3.67 36.28
CA ALA A 67 -13.52 -2.49 36.89
C ALA A 67 -14.50 -1.74 37.81
N TRP A 68 -15.77 -1.60 37.43
CA TRP A 68 -16.76 -0.90 38.26
C TRP A 68 -17.12 -1.68 39.52
N THR A 69 -17.20 -3.02 39.43
CA THR A 69 -17.44 -3.87 40.60
C THR A 69 -16.27 -3.83 41.57
N ARG A 70 -15.02 -3.80 41.06
CA ARG A 70 -13.80 -3.59 41.86
C ARG A 70 -13.81 -2.23 42.57
N VAL A 71 -14.16 -1.14 41.88
CA VAL A 71 -14.29 0.20 42.46
C VAL A 71 -15.35 0.23 43.57
N PHE A 72 -16.52 -0.38 43.36
CA PHE A 72 -17.60 -0.42 44.34
C PHE A 72 -17.22 -1.19 45.61
N LEU A 73 -16.57 -2.35 45.45
CA LEU A 73 -16.08 -3.16 46.56
C LEU A 73 -14.98 -2.42 47.36
N LEU A 74 -14.00 -1.84 46.68
CA LEU A 74 -12.92 -1.06 47.29
C LEU A 74 -13.45 0.19 48.01
N THR A 75 -14.35 0.96 47.40
CA THR A 75 -14.93 2.15 48.05
C THR A 75 -15.79 1.78 49.26
N THR A 76 -16.58 0.71 49.19
CA THR A 76 -17.33 0.19 50.35
C THR A 76 -16.39 -0.22 51.49
N MET A 77 -15.29 -0.90 51.18
CA MET A 77 -14.25 -1.28 52.14
C MET A 77 -13.57 -0.05 52.78
N LEU A 78 -13.18 0.94 51.96
CA LEU A 78 -12.57 2.18 52.46
C LEU A 78 -13.53 3.00 53.33
N VAL A 79 -14.81 3.07 52.97
CA VAL A 79 -15.84 3.73 53.79
C VAL A 79 -16.02 3.01 55.13
N LEU A 80 -16.01 1.66 55.15
CA LEU A 80 -16.08 0.89 56.38
C LEU A 80 -14.87 1.12 57.28
N CYS A 81 -13.65 1.00 56.74
CA CYS A 81 -12.40 1.28 57.45
C CYS A 81 -12.33 2.74 57.94
N GLY A 82 -12.74 3.69 57.11
CA GLY A 82 -12.84 5.11 57.46
C GLY A 82 -13.84 5.37 58.58
N ALA A 83 -15.01 4.72 58.56
CA ALA A 83 -16.02 4.83 59.63
C ALA A 83 -15.51 4.25 60.97
N ILE A 84 -14.74 3.16 60.93
CA ILE A 84 -14.09 2.57 62.10
C ILE A 84 -13.03 3.51 62.66
N LEU A 85 -12.08 3.98 61.84
CA LEU A 85 -11.05 4.95 62.26
C LEU A 85 -11.67 6.25 62.77
N PHE A 86 -12.73 6.73 62.12
CA PHE A 86 -13.47 7.90 62.59
C PHE A 86 -14.12 7.65 63.95
N ARG A 87 -14.73 6.48 64.17
CA ARG A 87 -15.43 6.13 65.41
C ARG A 87 -14.51 5.85 66.60
N TYR A 88 -13.34 5.24 66.38
CA TYR A 88 -12.40 4.81 67.43
C TYR A 88 -11.15 5.69 67.59
N VAL A 89 -10.72 6.41 66.55
CA VAL A 89 -9.54 7.29 66.62
C VAL A 89 -9.95 8.76 66.64
N VAL A 90 -10.67 9.23 65.61
CA VAL A 90 -10.98 10.67 65.44
C VAL A 90 -11.98 11.15 66.49
N ARG A 91 -13.11 10.45 66.65
CA ARG A 91 -14.20 10.83 67.58
C ARG A 91 -13.74 10.86 69.06
N PRO A 92 -12.89 9.95 69.56
CA PRO A 92 -12.31 10.09 70.89
C PRO A 92 -11.24 11.19 70.98
N TRP A 93 -10.45 11.43 69.93
CA TRP A 93 -9.43 12.50 69.92
C TRP A 93 -10.04 13.90 70.08
N PHE A 94 -11.15 14.17 69.40
CA PHE A 94 -11.86 15.45 69.48
C PHE A 94 -12.73 15.62 70.74
N ARG A 95 -12.90 14.58 71.57
CA ARG A 95 -13.63 14.67 72.83
C ARG A 95 -12.66 14.92 73.99
N ARG A 96 -12.73 16.11 74.59
CA ARG A 96 -12.04 16.39 75.87
C ARG A 96 -12.60 15.44 76.94
N ILE A 97 -11.78 14.48 77.37
CA ILE A 97 -12.14 13.51 78.41
C ILE A 97 -12.29 14.29 79.73
N HIS A 98 -13.49 14.29 80.30
CA HIS A 98 -13.75 14.99 81.57
C HIS A 98 -12.98 14.27 82.70
N PRO A 99 -12.22 14.97 83.57
CA PRO A 99 -11.34 14.33 84.56
C PRO A 99 -12.09 13.37 85.51
N LEU A 100 -13.34 13.71 85.86
CA LEU A 100 -14.27 12.85 86.60
C LEU A 100 -14.45 11.44 86.01
N TYR A 101 -14.34 11.26 84.69
CA TYR A 101 -14.47 9.94 84.05
C TYR A 101 -13.23 9.06 84.29
N ALA A 102 -12.04 9.66 84.25
CA ALA A 102 -10.79 8.94 84.54
C ALA A 102 -10.72 8.53 86.03
N ALA A 103 -11.08 9.44 86.94
CA ALA A 103 -11.16 9.16 88.37
C ALA A 103 -12.15 8.01 88.67
N ARG A 104 -13.38 8.07 88.10
CA ARG A 104 -14.41 7.04 88.28
C ARG A 104 -14.07 5.69 87.64
N MET A 105 -13.19 5.65 86.63
CA MET A 105 -12.72 4.40 86.02
C MET A 105 -11.61 3.74 86.86
N LEU A 106 -10.79 4.54 87.54
CA LEU A 106 -9.78 4.05 88.50
C LEU A 106 -10.44 3.49 89.78
N ASP A 107 -11.39 4.22 90.37
CA ASP A 107 -12.19 3.84 91.55
C ASP A 107 -12.87 2.46 91.41
N ARG A 108 -13.19 2.02 90.18
CA ARG A 108 -13.85 0.72 89.92
C ARG A 108 -12.92 -0.48 89.91
N SER A 109 -11.61 -0.29 89.89
CA SER A 109 -10.63 -1.37 89.71
C SER A 109 -10.10 -1.97 91.02
N SER A 110 -10.44 -1.39 92.17
CA SER A 110 -9.93 -1.78 93.48
C SER A 110 -10.94 -1.42 94.58
N GLU A 111 -11.50 -2.43 95.26
CA GLU A 111 -12.49 -2.24 96.35
C GLU A 111 -11.93 -1.46 97.55
N GLU A 112 -10.61 -1.32 97.64
CA GLU A 112 -9.90 -0.61 98.72
C GLU A 112 -9.83 0.93 98.51
N ILE A 113 -10.14 1.42 97.30
CA ILE A 113 -10.14 2.87 96.97
C ILE A 113 -11.58 3.42 96.98
N GLN A 114 -12.20 3.51 98.16
CA GLN A 114 -13.47 4.21 98.29
C GLN A 114 -13.28 5.71 98.57
N GLY A 115 -13.42 6.51 97.52
CA GLY A 115 -13.84 7.92 97.60
C GLY A 115 -12.77 8.98 97.82
N SER A 116 -11.51 8.63 98.10
CA SER A 116 -10.43 9.62 98.32
C SER A 116 -10.03 10.38 97.05
N LEU A 117 -9.85 9.65 95.94
CA LEU A 117 -9.46 10.23 94.65
C LEU A 117 -10.61 11.04 94.02
N LEU A 118 -11.83 10.51 94.10
CA LEU A 118 -13.03 11.20 93.63
C LEU A 118 -13.25 12.52 94.39
N ALA A 119 -13.12 12.52 95.72
CA ALA A 119 -13.25 13.71 96.54
C ALA A 119 -12.18 14.77 96.24
N LEU A 120 -10.93 14.36 95.97
CA LEU A 120 -9.84 15.28 95.65
C LEU A 120 -10.07 15.98 94.29
N VAL A 121 -10.51 15.23 93.27
CA VAL A 121 -10.85 15.77 91.94
C VAL A 121 -12.10 16.67 92.00
N ASP A 122 -13.09 16.33 92.82
CA ASP A 122 -14.29 17.16 93.03
C ASP A 122 -13.95 18.48 93.78
N LEU A 123 -13.01 18.42 94.74
CA LEU A 123 -12.46 19.61 95.41
C LEU A 123 -11.74 20.54 94.42
N GLN A 124 -10.87 20.00 93.57
CA GLN A 124 -10.16 20.78 92.54
C GLN A 124 -11.12 21.38 91.51
N ALA A 125 -12.17 20.65 91.10
CA ALA A 125 -13.18 21.16 90.17
C ALA A 125 -14.03 22.30 90.76
N THR A 126 -14.22 22.33 92.08
CA THR A 126 -15.06 23.33 92.78
C THR A 126 -14.28 24.61 93.16
N GLY A 127 -12.94 24.62 92.99
CA GLY A 127 -12.11 25.84 93.02
C GLY A 127 -11.99 26.54 94.39
N ASN A 128 -12.40 25.89 95.49
CA ASN A 128 -12.51 26.53 96.80
C ASN A 128 -11.22 26.36 97.63
N LYS A 129 -10.59 27.47 98.03
CA LYS A 129 -9.32 27.47 98.76
C LYS A 129 -9.53 27.19 100.26
N PHE A 130 -9.17 26.00 100.72
CA PHE A 130 -9.13 25.63 102.14
C PHE A 130 -7.75 25.11 102.58
N ASP A 131 -7.60 24.93 103.89
CA ASP A 131 -6.33 24.92 104.62
C ASP A 131 -5.30 23.87 104.14
N GLY A 132 -4.05 24.31 103.95
CA GLY A 132 -3.01 23.60 103.20
C GLY A 132 -2.51 22.30 103.86
N ALA A 133 -2.80 22.08 105.14
CA ALA A 133 -2.45 20.85 105.84
C ALA A 133 -3.34 19.66 105.43
N ILE A 134 -4.64 19.90 105.19
CA ILE A 134 -5.58 18.85 104.79
C ILE A 134 -5.36 18.49 103.30
N HIS A 135 -5.10 19.48 102.44
CA HIS A 135 -4.72 19.24 101.04
C HIS A 135 -3.50 18.31 100.96
N ARG A 136 -2.37 18.71 101.57
CA ARG A 136 -1.11 17.96 101.51
C ARG A 136 -1.17 16.55 102.11
N THR A 137 -2.05 16.30 103.08
CA THR A 137 -2.23 14.96 103.66
C THR A 137 -3.11 14.06 102.77
N LEU A 138 -4.14 14.62 102.13
CA LEU A 138 -4.93 13.89 101.12
C LEU A 138 -4.10 13.61 99.85
N GLU A 139 -3.32 14.60 99.41
CA GLU A 139 -2.43 14.56 98.25
C GLU A 139 -1.30 13.53 98.43
N LYS A 140 -0.59 13.52 99.58
CA LYS A 140 0.38 12.47 99.90
C LYS A 140 -0.26 11.08 100.01
N ARG A 141 -1.46 10.97 100.57
CA ARG A 141 -2.16 9.67 100.68
C ARG A 141 -2.57 9.16 99.30
N ALA A 142 -3.08 10.02 98.42
CA ALA A 142 -3.38 9.69 97.03
C ALA A 142 -2.11 9.30 96.26
N ALA A 143 -1.02 10.05 96.38
CA ALA A 143 0.25 9.77 95.69
C ALA A 143 0.92 8.45 96.13
N VAL A 144 0.90 8.13 97.42
CA VAL A 144 1.40 6.82 97.93
C VAL A 144 0.50 5.68 97.44
N THR A 145 -0.82 5.84 97.47
CA THR A 145 -1.75 4.81 96.97
C THR A 145 -1.64 4.62 95.45
N LEU A 146 -1.39 5.68 94.68
CA LEU A 146 -1.10 5.60 93.24
C LEU A 146 0.27 4.98 92.90
N ALA A 147 1.18 4.84 93.88
CA ALA A 147 2.49 4.23 93.66
C ALA A 147 2.45 2.70 93.70
N GLU A 148 1.45 2.11 94.40
CA GLU A 148 1.30 0.64 94.52
C GLU A 148 0.38 0.05 93.44
N VAL A 149 -0.55 0.83 92.88
CA VAL A 149 -1.46 0.38 91.81
C VAL A 149 -0.70 0.15 90.50
N HIS A 150 -0.50 -1.12 90.16
CA HIS A 150 0.02 -1.54 88.86
C HIS A 150 -1.04 -1.35 87.77
N VAL A 151 -1.01 -0.18 87.12
CA VAL A 151 -1.90 0.25 86.02
C VAL A 151 -1.95 -0.73 84.82
N ASP A 152 -1.07 -1.73 84.79
CA ASP A 152 -0.99 -2.73 83.72
C ASP A 152 -2.11 -3.80 83.75
N GLU A 153 -2.79 -4.01 84.89
CA GLU A 153 -3.83 -5.05 85.03
C GLU A 153 -5.28 -4.53 84.82
N ALA A 154 -5.51 -3.22 84.90
CA ALA A 154 -6.84 -2.59 84.82
C ALA A 154 -7.42 -2.45 83.39
N ILE A 155 -6.72 -2.90 82.35
CA ILE A 155 -7.17 -2.78 80.95
C ILE A 155 -7.46 -4.18 80.39
N ASP A 156 -8.75 -4.47 80.12
CA ASP A 156 -9.17 -5.77 79.58
C ASP A 156 -8.73 -5.95 78.11
N ARG A 157 -7.55 -6.56 77.94
CA ARG A 157 -6.96 -6.85 76.62
C ARG A 157 -7.62 -8.05 75.92
N ARG A 158 -8.63 -8.72 76.50
CA ARG A 158 -9.25 -9.93 75.92
C ARG A 158 -9.83 -9.72 74.52
N MET A 159 -10.34 -8.53 74.21
CA MET A 159 -10.83 -8.26 72.86
C MET A 159 -9.69 -8.05 71.87
N LEU A 160 -8.65 -7.29 72.25
CA LEU A 160 -7.46 -7.08 71.42
C LEU A 160 -6.72 -8.40 71.13
N THR A 161 -6.59 -9.30 72.10
CA THR A 161 -5.94 -10.60 71.91
C THR A 161 -6.77 -11.55 71.05
N ARG A 162 -8.10 -11.59 71.22
CA ARG A 162 -9.00 -12.36 70.34
C ARG A 162 -8.97 -11.87 68.89
N MET A 163 -9.02 -10.56 68.68
CA MET A 163 -8.95 -9.99 67.32
C MET A 163 -7.57 -10.13 66.70
N GLY A 164 -6.50 -10.02 67.49
CA GLY A 164 -5.12 -10.28 67.04
C GLY A 164 -4.90 -11.75 66.66
N MET A 165 -5.46 -12.69 67.42
CA MET A 165 -5.45 -14.11 67.07
C MET A 165 -6.28 -14.39 65.81
N GLY A 166 -7.44 -13.75 65.64
CA GLY A 166 -8.22 -13.81 64.42
C GLY A 166 -7.47 -13.28 63.19
N LEU A 167 -6.76 -12.14 63.34
CA LEU A 167 -5.90 -11.57 62.31
C LEU A 167 -4.73 -12.51 61.96
N PHE A 168 -4.10 -13.14 62.96
CA PHE A 168 -3.05 -14.13 62.71
C PHE A 168 -3.57 -15.36 61.95
N ILE A 169 -4.71 -15.91 62.37
CA ILE A 169 -5.33 -17.08 61.71
C ILE A 169 -5.72 -16.76 60.26
N ILE A 170 -6.39 -15.63 59.99
CA ILE A 170 -6.79 -15.29 58.63
C ILE A 170 -5.59 -14.98 57.73
N THR A 171 -4.53 -14.36 58.28
CA THR A 171 -3.27 -14.13 57.54
C THR A 171 -2.57 -15.45 57.21
N LEU A 172 -2.55 -16.41 58.15
CA LEU A 172 -2.00 -17.74 57.93
C LEU A 172 -2.77 -18.51 56.84
N ILE A 173 -4.10 -18.44 56.85
CA ILE A 173 -4.95 -19.03 55.80
C ILE A 173 -4.65 -18.41 54.43
N THR A 174 -4.56 -17.08 54.34
CA THR A 174 -4.19 -16.39 53.08
C THR A 174 -2.79 -16.80 52.60
N CYS A 175 -1.82 -16.97 53.50
CA CYS A 175 -0.48 -17.42 53.17
C CYS A 175 -0.45 -18.86 52.63
N ILE A 176 -1.18 -19.79 53.28
CA ILE A 176 -1.32 -21.17 52.81
C ILE A 176 -2.00 -21.20 51.43
N TYR A 177 -3.07 -20.42 51.24
CA TYR A 177 -3.75 -20.31 49.94
C TYR A 177 -2.83 -19.76 48.84
N ALA A 178 -1.96 -18.79 49.15
CA ALA A 178 -0.99 -18.25 48.21
C ALA A 178 0.07 -19.27 47.73
N VAL A 179 0.39 -20.28 48.53
CA VAL A 179 1.34 -21.35 48.17
C VAL A 179 0.67 -22.52 47.45
N VAL A 180 -0.60 -22.81 47.77
CA VAL A 180 -1.33 -23.99 47.25
C VAL A 180 -2.22 -23.67 46.03
N SER A 181 -2.56 -22.40 45.79
CA SER A 181 -3.41 -21.99 44.67
C SER A 181 -2.71 -22.23 43.31
N PRO A 182 -3.35 -22.91 42.33
CA PRO A 182 -2.82 -23.06 40.98
C PRO A 182 -2.89 -21.78 40.14
N LYS A 183 -3.44 -20.69 40.69
CA LYS A 183 -3.47 -19.34 40.12
C LYS A 183 -2.71 -18.39 41.03
N SER A 184 -1.84 -17.55 40.48
CA SER A 184 -1.01 -16.61 41.24
C SER A 184 -1.86 -15.54 41.94
N ILE A 185 -1.58 -15.26 43.22
CA ILE A 185 -2.37 -14.28 43.99
C ILE A 185 -1.77 -12.87 43.82
N SER A 186 -2.39 -12.06 42.96
CA SER A 186 -2.05 -10.65 42.80
C SER A 186 -2.58 -9.82 43.98
N LEU A 187 -1.79 -9.64 45.04
CA LEU A 187 -2.15 -8.82 46.21
C LEU A 187 -2.52 -7.36 45.86
N LEU A 188 -2.00 -6.84 44.75
CA LEU A 188 -2.26 -5.47 44.26
C LEU A 188 -3.55 -5.34 43.44
N ARG A 189 -4.08 -6.42 42.85
CA ARG A 189 -5.27 -6.40 41.99
C ARG A 189 -6.58 -5.99 42.72
N PRO A 190 -6.85 -6.37 43.99
CA PRO A 190 -7.98 -5.82 44.76
C PRO A 190 -7.79 -4.39 45.27
N LEU A 191 -6.60 -3.79 45.09
CA LEU A 191 -6.19 -2.47 45.61
C LEU A 191 -5.89 -1.44 44.51
N THR A 192 -5.94 -1.82 43.23
CA THR A 192 -5.58 -0.97 42.10
C THR A 192 -6.74 -0.80 41.12
N PHE A 193 -6.83 0.40 40.54
CA PHE A 193 -7.82 0.75 39.52
C PHE A 193 -7.40 0.37 38.10
N ALA A 194 -6.16 -0.07 37.91
CA ALA A 194 -5.62 -0.45 36.61
C ALA A 194 -6.24 -1.76 36.09
N ASN A 195 -6.27 -1.90 34.76
CA ASN A 195 -6.48 -3.20 34.12
C ASN A 195 -5.22 -4.05 34.30
N THR A 196 -5.16 -4.74 35.44
CA THR A 196 -4.20 -5.81 35.69
C THR A 196 -4.82 -7.13 35.21
N SER A 197 -4.03 -7.90 34.46
CA SER A 197 -4.44 -9.16 33.84
C SER A 197 -5.03 -10.14 34.86
N VAL A 198 -5.96 -10.98 34.39
CA VAL A 198 -6.59 -12.01 35.22
C VAL A 198 -5.55 -13.07 35.57
N ALA A 199 -5.54 -13.52 36.83
CA ALA A 199 -4.74 -14.68 37.23
C ALA A 199 -5.26 -15.93 36.50
N THR A 200 -4.49 -16.39 35.54
CA THR A 200 -4.82 -17.42 34.56
C THR A 200 -3.85 -18.59 34.70
N ARG A 201 -4.23 -19.78 34.22
CA ARG A 201 -3.38 -20.98 34.25
C ARG A 201 -2.46 -21.02 33.02
N THR A 202 -2.99 -20.57 31.89
CA THR A 202 -2.21 -20.25 30.69
C THR A 202 -1.64 -18.83 30.82
N VAL A 203 -0.42 -18.59 30.37
CA VAL A 203 0.18 -17.26 30.25
C VAL A 203 0.57 -17.05 28.79
N ILE A 204 0.10 -15.96 28.18
CA ILE A 204 0.54 -15.53 26.84
C ILE A 204 1.74 -14.61 27.08
N GLU A 205 2.95 -15.05 26.73
CA GLU A 205 4.19 -14.29 26.99
C GLU A 205 4.46 -13.26 25.89
N ALA A 206 4.32 -13.68 24.63
CA ALA A 206 4.54 -12.83 23.47
C ALA A 206 3.55 -13.15 22.35
N VAL A 207 3.18 -12.12 21.60
CA VAL A 207 2.40 -12.23 20.36
C VAL A 207 3.16 -11.48 19.28
N GLN A 208 3.46 -12.15 18.18
CA GLN A 208 4.17 -11.58 17.03
C GLN A 208 3.27 -11.64 15.79
N PRO A 209 3.19 -10.56 14.98
CA PRO A 209 3.89 -9.28 15.13
C PRO A 209 3.23 -8.30 16.12
N GLY A 210 2.02 -8.60 16.63
CA GLY A 210 1.22 -7.63 17.38
C GLY A 210 0.54 -6.64 16.43
N ASN A 211 0.71 -5.33 16.65
CA ASN A 211 0.22 -4.29 15.74
C ASN A 211 1.14 -4.17 14.53
N VAL A 212 0.61 -4.31 13.32
CA VAL A 212 1.39 -4.34 12.08
C VAL A 212 0.67 -3.64 10.94
N SER A 213 1.44 -2.99 10.06
CA SER A 213 0.95 -2.53 8.75
C SER A 213 1.49 -3.45 7.67
N ILE A 214 0.62 -3.92 6.76
CA ILE A 214 0.98 -4.86 5.69
C ILE A 214 0.43 -4.39 4.34
N PRO A 215 1.12 -4.65 3.22
CA PRO A 215 0.56 -4.40 1.89
C PRO A 215 -0.69 -5.24 1.61
N SER A 216 -1.67 -4.66 0.92
CA SER A 216 -2.88 -5.34 0.47
C SER A 216 -2.57 -6.59 -0.35
N GLY A 217 -3.23 -7.71 -0.04
CA GLY A 217 -2.98 -9.01 -0.64
C GLY A 217 -1.89 -9.84 0.04
N SER A 218 -1.23 -9.33 1.09
CA SER A 218 -0.27 -10.10 1.89
C SER A 218 -0.96 -11.18 2.72
N GLN A 219 -0.27 -12.30 2.95
CA GLN A 219 -0.64 -13.31 3.96
C GLN A 219 0.13 -13.01 5.25
N LEU A 220 -0.54 -13.06 6.40
CA LEU A 220 0.09 -12.79 7.70
C LEU A 220 0.20 -14.07 8.53
N GLU A 221 1.38 -14.31 9.08
CA GLU A 221 1.60 -15.35 10.08
C GLU A 221 1.59 -14.72 11.47
N ILE A 222 0.73 -15.24 12.35
CA ILE A 222 0.60 -14.82 13.74
C ILE A 222 1.17 -15.93 14.61
N VAL A 223 2.09 -15.56 15.50
CA VAL A 223 2.77 -16.48 16.42
C VAL A 223 2.49 -16.05 17.86
N ALA A 224 2.20 -17.03 18.71
CA ALA A 224 1.98 -16.85 20.14
C ALA A 224 2.91 -17.79 20.94
N ASP A 225 3.71 -17.23 21.83
CA ASP A 225 4.52 -17.99 22.78
C ASP A 225 3.75 -18.10 24.12
N LEU A 226 3.53 -19.33 24.60
CA LEU A 226 2.68 -19.66 25.75
C LEU A 226 3.44 -20.37 26.87
N ALA A 227 3.20 -19.96 28.11
CA ALA A 227 3.75 -20.55 29.32
C ALA A 227 2.66 -20.98 30.32
N GLY A 228 3.07 -21.68 31.39
CA GLY A 228 2.16 -22.20 32.41
C GLY A 228 1.56 -23.55 32.01
N VAL A 229 0.23 -23.70 32.11
CA VAL A 229 -0.48 -24.89 31.64
C VAL A 229 -0.96 -24.64 30.22
N LEU A 230 -0.45 -25.43 29.26
CA LEU A 230 -0.85 -25.32 27.86
C LEU A 230 -2.27 -25.89 27.68
N PRO A 231 -3.19 -25.18 26.99
CA PRO A 231 -4.51 -25.67 26.66
C PRO A 231 -4.50 -26.57 25.42
N ASP A 232 -5.51 -27.44 25.29
CA ASP A 232 -5.66 -28.34 24.12
C ASP A 232 -5.98 -27.57 22.82
N GLU A 233 -6.59 -26.38 22.93
CA GLU A 233 -6.92 -25.50 21.80
C GLU A 233 -6.47 -24.06 22.08
N VAL A 234 -5.75 -23.47 21.11
CA VAL A 234 -5.39 -22.05 21.06
C VAL A 234 -5.98 -21.47 19.78
N CYS A 235 -6.60 -20.30 19.83
CA CYS A 235 -7.28 -19.71 18.68
C CYS A 235 -7.02 -18.22 18.54
N VAL A 236 -6.91 -17.75 17.29
CA VAL A 236 -7.02 -16.33 16.95
C VAL A 236 -8.49 -16.03 16.65
N LEU A 237 -9.04 -14.99 17.27
CA LEU A 237 -10.32 -14.40 16.87
C LEU A 237 -10.05 -13.07 16.18
N TYR A 238 -10.51 -12.91 14.94
CA TYR A 238 -10.35 -11.68 14.17
C TYR A 238 -11.69 -11.09 13.69
N SER A 239 -11.68 -9.79 13.42
CA SER A 239 -12.83 -9.04 12.90
C SER A 239 -12.38 -8.04 11.82
N THR A 240 -13.05 -8.03 10.67
CA THR A 240 -12.75 -7.09 9.58
C THR A 240 -13.47 -5.75 9.75
N SER A 241 -12.88 -4.67 9.25
CA SER A 241 -13.43 -3.31 9.28
C SER A 241 -14.81 -3.20 8.60
N ASP A 242 -15.01 -3.96 7.52
CA ASP A 242 -16.27 -4.05 6.78
C ASP A 242 -17.34 -4.90 7.47
N ARG A 243 -17.01 -5.54 8.60
CA ARG A 243 -17.85 -6.46 9.39
C ARG A 243 -18.41 -7.65 8.60
N ARG A 244 -17.80 -8.05 7.47
CA ARG A 244 -18.09 -9.35 6.84
C ARG A 244 -17.75 -10.51 7.76
N PHE A 245 -16.61 -10.38 8.46
CA PHE A 245 -16.15 -11.34 9.46
C PHE A 245 -16.09 -10.63 10.81
N ALA A 246 -16.76 -11.20 11.80
CA ALA A 246 -16.84 -10.66 13.15
C ALA A 246 -16.63 -11.80 14.15
N ASP A 247 -15.60 -11.68 14.98
CA ASP A 247 -15.12 -12.72 15.91
C ASP A 247 -14.95 -14.11 15.25
N GLU A 248 -14.42 -14.14 14.03
CA GLU A 248 -14.14 -15.41 13.34
C GLU A 248 -12.96 -16.13 13.99
N ARG A 249 -13.17 -17.40 14.35
CA ARG A 249 -12.25 -18.21 15.17
C ARG A 249 -11.39 -19.12 14.29
N LEU A 250 -10.08 -18.89 14.31
CA LEU A 250 -9.07 -19.65 13.58
C LEU A 250 -8.17 -20.41 14.56
N VAL A 251 -8.11 -21.74 14.45
CA VAL A 251 -7.32 -22.60 15.36
C VAL A 251 -5.83 -22.49 15.03
N MET A 252 -4.99 -22.26 16.03
CA MET A 252 -3.54 -22.24 15.89
C MET A 252 -2.96 -23.65 15.99
N SER A 253 -1.92 -23.94 15.21
CA SER A 253 -1.16 -25.19 15.28
C SER A 253 0.07 -25.02 16.15
N SER A 254 0.43 -26.03 16.95
CA SER A 254 1.70 -26.04 17.68
C SER A 254 2.87 -26.26 16.71
N THR A 255 3.99 -25.56 16.95
CA THR A 255 5.25 -25.66 16.20
C THR A 255 6.13 -26.81 16.77
N ASP A 256 7.33 -27.04 16.23
CA ASP A 256 8.34 -27.94 16.81
C ASP A 256 8.76 -27.59 18.25
N ASP A 257 8.44 -26.37 18.70
CA ASP A 257 8.58 -25.88 20.08
C ASP A 257 7.20 -25.98 20.75
N GLU A 258 7.03 -26.86 21.74
CA GLU A 258 5.73 -27.14 22.38
C GLU A 258 5.05 -25.88 22.94
N HIS A 259 5.85 -24.86 23.29
CA HIS A 259 5.38 -23.58 23.81
C HIS A 259 4.91 -22.59 22.74
N ARG A 260 5.16 -22.85 21.45
CA ARG A 260 4.85 -21.95 20.35
C ARG A 260 3.67 -22.44 19.53
N PHE A 261 2.73 -21.54 19.27
CA PHE A 261 1.58 -21.75 18.42
C PHE A 261 1.60 -20.74 17.27
N GLN A 262 1.32 -21.20 16.05
CA GLN A 262 1.29 -20.37 14.85
C GLN A 262 0.02 -20.58 14.04
N VAL A 263 -0.41 -19.52 13.33
CA VAL A 263 -1.48 -19.60 12.33
C VAL A 263 -1.24 -18.60 11.21
N ARG A 264 -1.57 -18.97 9.98
CA ARG A 264 -1.50 -18.08 8.83
C ARG A 264 -2.89 -17.62 8.42
N ILE A 265 -3.13 -16.31 8.45
CA ILE A 265 -4.31 -15.66 7.88
C ILE A 265 -4.04 -15.44 6.38
N VAL A 266 -4.80 -16.15 5.54
CA VAL A 266 -4.71 -16.09 4.07
C VAL A 266 -5.74 -15.15 3.41
N GLY A 267 -6.68 -14.61 4.18
CA GLY A 267 -7.75 -13.73 3.70
C GLY A 267 -8.84 -14.44 2.89
N ASP A 268 -9.84 -13.67 2.47
CA ASP A 268 -11.04 -14.17 1.79
C ASP A 268 -10.73 -14.80 0.41
N GLY A 269 -11.06 -16.08 0.29
CA GLY A 269 -10.79 -16.89 -0.91
C GLY A 269 -9.30 -17.07 -1.21
N GLU A 270 -8.44 -17.07 -0.18
CA GLU A 270 -6.97 -17.19 -0.29
C GLU A 270 -6.27 -16.00 -1.00
N ARG A 271 -6.98 -14.90 -1.25
CA ARG A 271 -6.51 -13.72 -2.02
C ARG A 271 -5.74 -12.68 -1.19
N GLY A 272 -5.27 -13.09 -0.01
CA GLY A 272 -4.57 -12.24 0.95
C GLY A 272 -5.47 -11.28 1.72
N ILE A 273 -4.88 -10.61 2.70
CA ILE A 273 -5.55 -9.63 3.56
C ILE A 273 -5.70 -8.31 2.79
N ARG A 274 -6.94 -7.87 2.55
CA ARG A 274 -7.29 -6.69 1.72
C ARG A 274 -8.04 -5.59 2.46
N GLN A 275 -8.36 -5.82 3.74
CA GLN A 275 -9.14 -4.92 4.59
C GLN A 275 -8.50 -4.86 5.98
N ASN A 276 -8.52 -3.68 6.59
CA ASN A 276 -8.09 -3.50 7.97
C ASN A 276 -8.86 -4.45 8.88
N MET A 277 -8.18 -5.06 9.84
CA MET A 277 -8.79 -6.01 10.78
C MET A 277 -8.18 -5.88 12.16
N THR A 278 -8.91 -6.30 13.18
CA THR A 278 -8.38 -6.49 14.53
C THR A 278 -8.36 -7.97 14.87
N TYR A 279 -7.39 -8.39 15.70
CA TYR A 279 -7.31 -9.77 16.18
C TYR A 279 -6.90 -9.84 17.65
N ARG A 280 -7.27 -10.94 18.30
CA ARG A 280 -6.81 -11.34 19.64
C ARG A 280 -6.59 -12.86 19.68
N ILE A 281 -5.81 -13.33 20.63
CA ILE A 281 -5.60 -14.76 20.89
C ILE A 281 -6.37 -15.16 22.14
N GLU A 282 -7.10 -16.27 22.06
CA GLU A 282 -7.79 -16.94 23.16
C GLU A 282 -7.14 -18.32 23.37
N ALA A 283 -6.55 -18.52 24.55
CA ALA A 283 -5.74 -19.68 24.92
C ALA A 283 -6.24 -20.27 26.25
N GLY A 284 -7.26 -21.11 26.21
CA GLY A 284 -7.87 -21.69 27.39
C GLY A 284 -8.56 -20.65 28.28
N ASP A 285 -7.94 -20.31 29.42
CA ASP A 285 -8.45 -19.24 30.32
C ASP A 285 -7.76 -17.87 30.11
N ALA A 286 -6.77 -17.76 29.23
CA ALA A 286 -6.09 -16.51 28.89
C ALA A 286 -6.60 -15.89 27.58
N ILE A 287 -6.66 -14.55 27.55
CA ILE A 287 -7.02 -13.75 26.38
C ILE A 287 -5.96 -12.65 26.23
N SER A 288 -5.44 -12.44 25.02
CA SER A 288 -4.46 -11.40 24.73
C SER A 288 -5.08 -10.00 24.67
N GLU A 289 -4.24 -8.98 24.58
CA GLU A 289 -4.67 -7.67 24.09
C GLU A 289 -5.22 -7.78 22.65
N THR A 290 -6.01 -6.79 22.23
CA THR A 290 -6.49 -6.71 20.83
C THR A 290 -5.49 -5.93 20.00
N PHE A 291 -4.98 -6.57 18.96
CA PHE A 291 -4.03 -6.02 18.01
C PHE A 291 -4.74 -5.56 16.73
N ALA A 292 -4.14 -4.59 16.04
CA ALA A 292 -4.63 -4.05 14.77
C ALA A 292 -3.68 -4.42 13.62
N ILE A 293 -4.28 -4.90 12.53
CA ILE A 293 -3.63 -5.10 11.23
C ILE A 293 -4.16 -4.00 10.32
N THR A 294 -3.29 -3.04 10.00
CA THR A 294 -3.54 -2.01 8.99
C THR A 294 -3.15 -2.56 7.62
N VAL A 295 -3.97 -2.33 6.62
CA VAL A 295 -3.71 -2.72 5.24
C VAL A 295 -3.40 -1.49 4.43
N GLU A 296 -2.14 -1.36 4.03
CA GLU A 296 -1.69 -0.33 3.10
C GLU A 296 -2.02 -0.78 1.68
N GLN A 297 -2.85 0.01 0.98
CA GLN A 297 -3.08 -0.20 -0.45
C GLN A 297 -1.98 0.57 -1.19
N PRO A 298 -1.23 -0.06 -2.11
CA PRO A 298 -0.24 0.66 -2.90
C PRO A 298 -0.94 1.73 -3.74
N PRO A 299 -0.25 2.83 -4.09
CA PRO A 299 -0.79 3.83 -4.99
C PRO A 299 -1.06 3.17 -6.35
N THR A 300 -2.24 3.42 -6.91
CA THR A 300 -2.59 3.00 -8.28
C THR A 300 -3.01 4.22 -9.08
N ALA A 301 -2.82 4.19 -10.40
CA ALA A 301 -3.21 5.28 -11.30
C ALA A 301 -3.97 4.76 -12.52
N HIS A 302 -4.99 5.50 -12.96
CA HIS A 302 -5.79 5.17 -14.14
C HIS A 302 -6.01 6.41 -15.01
N VAL A 303 -5.93 6.23 -16.32
CA VAL A 303 -6.19 7.30 -17.29
C VAL A 303 -7.68 7.63 -17.28
N THR A 304 -7.99 8.92 -17.19
CA THR A 304 -9.36 9.45 -17.14
C THR A 304 -9.75 10.18 -18.42
N GLU A 305 -8.80 10.84 -19.07
CA GLU A 305 -9.00 11.62 -20.30
C GLU A 305 -7.71 11.62 -21.13
N VAL A 306 -7.83 11.43 -22.45
CA VAL A 306 -6.77 11.68 -23.43
C VAL A 306 -7.33 12.66 -24.45
N ARG A 307 -6.80 13.89 -24.49
CA ARG A 307 -7.17 14.91 -25.49
C ARG A 307 -6.11 14.95 -26.60
N TYR A 308 -6.58 14.87 -27.84
CA TYR A 308 -5.79 14.76 -29.06
C TYR A 308 -5.77 16.11 -29.78
N VAL A 309 -4.59 16.70 -29.91
CA VAL A 309 -4.33 17.93 -30.67
C VAL A 309 -3.54 17.56 -31.92
N TYR A 310 -4.25 17.49 -33.05
CA TYR A 310 -3.65 17.13 -34.34
C TYR A 310 -2.82 18.28 -34.92
N PRO A 311 -1.74 17.97 -35.69
CA PRO A 311 -1.02 18.96 -36.48
C PRO A 311 -1.95 19.75 -37.42
N THR A 312 -1.74 21.06 -37.51
CA THR A 312 -2.63 21.99 -38.25
C THR A 312 -2.85 21.66 -39.72
N TYR A 313 -1.94 20.92 -40.37
CA TYR A 313 -2.09 20.53 -41.77
C TYR A 313 -3.16 19.44 -42.00
N MET A 314 -3.50 18.68 -40.97
CA MET A 314 -4.50 17.60 -41.07
C MET A 314 -5.95 18.13 -41.14
N ASP A 315 -6.18 19.39 -40.71
CA ASP A 315 -7.49 20.03 -40.56
C ASP A 315 -8.53 19.19 -39.79
N LEU A 316 -8.06 18.33 -38.88
CA LEU A 316 -8.90 17.48 -38.04
C LEU A 316 -9.33 18.25 -36.77
N PRO A 317 -10.60 18.12 -36.35
CA PRO A 317 -11.07 18.68 -35.08
C PRO A 317 -10.39 17.97 -33.90
N GLU A 318 -10.24 18.66 -32.78
CA GLU A 318 -9.78 18.04 -31.53
C GLU A 318 -10.69 16.88 -31.13
N ARG A 319 -10.09 15.77 -30.68
CA ARG A 319 -10.78 14.59 -30.16
C ARG A 319 -10.45 14.42 -28.68
N THR A 320 -11.39 13.89 -27.90
CA THR A 320 -11.14 13.39 -26.54
C THR A 320 -11.58 11.94 -26.45
N ASP A 321 -10.81 11.12 -25.73
CA ASP A 321 -11.12 9.73 -25.40
C ASP A 321 -10.96 9.52 -23.88
N THR A 322 -11.62 8.50 -23.32
CA THR A 322 -11.56 8.17 -21.89
C THR A 322 -11.12 6.73 -21.62
N THR A 323 -10.86 5.95 -22.67
CA THR A 323 -10.43 4.54 -22.55
C THR A 323 -8.95 4.38 -22.18
N GLY A 324 -8.15 5.42 -22.40
CA GLY A 324 -6.69 5.40 -22.29
C GLY A 324 -5.98 4.65 -23.44
N ALA A 325 -6.70 3.95 -24.32
CA ALA A 325 -6.10 3.45 -25.55
C ALA A 325 -5.79 4.64 -26.48
N ILE A 326 -4.60 4.63 -27.10
CA ILE A 326 -4.17 5.69 -28.02
C ILE A 326 -4.21 5.16 -29.45
N GLU A 327 -5.01 5.79 -30.31
CA GLU A 327 -4.98 5.61 -31.77
C GLU A 327 -4.93 7.00 -32.41
N ALA A 328 -3.80 7.35 -33.03
CA ALA A 328 -3.59 8.68 -33.59
C ALA A 328 -2.54 8.71 -34.71
N TRP A 329 -2.41 9.86 -35.36
CA TRP A 329 -1.40 10.10 -36.40
C TRP A 329 -0.06 10.55 -35.81
N GLU A 330 1.04 10.24 -36.52
CA GLU A 330 2.38 10.75 -36.24
C GLU A 330 2.37 12.29 -36.10
N GLY A 331 3.00 12.78 -35.03
CA GLY A 331 3.06 14.20 -34.70
C GLY A 331 1.84 14.75 -33.93
N THR A 332 0.82 13.95 -33.63
CA THR A 332 -0.27 14.34 -32.73
C THR A 332 0.28 14.59 -31.32
N THR A 333 -0.13 15.70 -30.70
CA THR A 333 0.16 16.01 -29.30
C THR A 333 -1.00 15.57 -28.42
N LEU A 334 -0.70 14.80 -27.38
CA LEU A 334 -1.66 14.23 -26.44
C LEU A 334 -1.55 14.94 -25.09
N ASP A 335 -2.65 15.46 -24.58
CA ASP A 335 -2.81 15.84 -23.16
C ASP A 335 -3.43 14.63 -22.45
N VAL A 336 -2.58 13.82 -21.82
CA VAL A 336 -2.97 12.60 -21.10
C VAL A 336 -3.18 12.95 -19.64
N ARG A 337 -4.41 12.74 -19.15
CA ARG A 337 -4.81 12.98 -17.77
C ARG A 337 -5.17 11.68 -17.08
N ALA A 338 -4.74 11.54 -15.84
CA ALA A 338 -4.98 10.38 -15.01
C ALA A 338 -5.27 10.77 -13.57
N GLU A 339 -5.86 9.86 -12.82
CA GLU A 339 -6.17 10.03 -11.40
C GLU A 339 -5.59 8.88 -10.59
N SER A 340 -4.93 9.20 -9.47
CA SER A 340 -4.38 8.22 -8.53
C SER A 340 -5.33 7.95 -7.36
N SER A 341 -5.26 6.73 -6.81
CA SER A 341 -6.09 6.29 -5.69
C SER A 341 -5.79 6.98 -4.36
N GLU A 342 -4.59 7.57 -4.24
CA GLU A 342 -4.11 8.35 -3.10
C GLU A 342 -3.18 9.48 -3.59
N PRO A 343 -2.88 10.50 -2.75
CA PRO A 343 -1.93 11.56 -3.12
C PRO A 343 -0.52 11.01 -3.35
N VAL A 344 0.12 11.42 -4.45
CA VAL A 344 1.44 10.91 -4.86
C VAL A 344 2.49 12.03 -4.93
N VAL A 345 3.78 11.66 -4.92
CA VAL A 345 4.91 12.62 -5.02
C VAL A 345 5.63 12.55 -6.37
N GLU A 346 5.48 11.45 -7.09
CA GLU A 346 6.10 11.22 -8.39
C GLU A 346 5.13 10.40 -9.25
N ALA A 347 4.99 10.81 -10.52
CA ALA A 347 4.28 10.05 -11.53
C ALA A 347 5.07 10.08 -12.85
N ILE A 348 5.25 8.91 -13.46
CA ILE A 348 6.06 8.71 -14.66
C ILE A 348 5.23 7.94 -15.68
N LEU A 349 5.03 8.53 -16.86
CA LEU A 349 4.50 7.83 -18.02
C LEU A 349 5.66 7.03 -18.64
N GLN A 350 5.59 5.70 -18.56
CA GLN A 350 6.57 4.78 -19.14
C GLN A 350 6.04 4.23 -20.47
N MET A 351 6.87 4.17 -21.51
CA MET A 351 6.51 3.72 -22.86
C MET A 351 7.37 2.54 -23.30
N SER A 352 6.77 1.48 -23.85
CA SER A 352 7.43 0.21 -24.17
C SER A 352 6.87 -0.42 -25.46
N ASP A 353 7.64 -1.33 -26.05
CA ASP A 353 7.18 -2.22 -27.13
C ASP A 353 6.72 -3.60 -26.62
N ASP A 354 7.07 -3.89 -25.37
CA ASP A 354 6.69 -5.09 -24.62
C ASP A 354 5.64 -4.71 -23.56
N ALA A 355 4.49 -5.37 -23.61
CA ALA A 355 3.38 -5.19 -22.68
C ALA A 355 3.73 -5.65 -21.24
N ALA A 356 4.75 -6.50 -21.05
CA ALA A 356 5.23 -6.86 -19.73
C ALA A 356 6.18 -5.82 -19.11
N PHE A 357 6.64 -4.83 -19.89
CA PHE A 357 7.64 -3.82 -19.47
C PHE A 357 8.89 -4.46 -18.84
N ALA A 358 9.31 -5.63 -19.33
CA ALA A 358 10.47 -6.35 -18.79
C ALA A 358 11.79 -5.62 -19.08
N VAL A 359 11.82 -4.80 -20.13
CA VAL A 359 12.88 -3.82 -20.42
C VAL A 359 12.37 -2.44 -20.02
N ARG A 360 13.20 -1.67 -19.31
CA ARG A 360 12.88 -0.27 -19.00
C ARG A 360 12.87 0.53 -20.30
N GLY A 361 11.68 0.97 -20.67
CA GLY A 361 11.47 1.81 -21.85
C GLY A 361 11.72 3.29 -21.59
N GLU A 362 11.16 4.13 -22.45
CA GLU A 362 11.26 5.59 -22.36
C GLU A 362 10.34 6.12 -21.25
N GLU A 363 10.69 7.26 -20.67
CA GLU A 363 10.00 7.82 -19.51
C GLU A 363 9.77 9.32 -19.66
N LEU A 364 8.51 9.77 -19.53
CA LEU A 364 8.12 11.16 -19.37
C LEU A 364 7.67 11.39 -17.92
N GLN A 365 8.14 12.46 -17.28
CA GLN A 365 7.60 12.86 -15.98
C GLN A 365 6.26 13.57 -16.17
N MET A 366 5.27 13.17 -15.36
CA MET A 366 3.96 13.81 -15.31
C MET A 366 3.96 14.94 -14.27
N GLN A 367 3.12 15.94 -14.49
CA GLN A 367 2.76 16.92 -13.47
C GLN A 367 1.82 16.27 -12.46
N VAL A 368 1.99 16.62 -11.17
CA VAL A 368 1.26 16.01 -10.04
C VAL A 368 0.59 17.11 -9.23
N GLU A 369 -0.75 17.07 -9.13
CA GLU A 369 -1.58 17.94 -8.31
C GLU A 369 -2.43 17.07 -7.36
N GLU A 370 -1.89 16.74 -6.18
CA GLU A 370 -2.45 15.79 -5.21
C GLU A 370 -2.70 14.40 -5.81
N THR A 371 -3.91 14.13 -6.32
CA THR A 371 -4.30 12.89 -7.01
C THR A 371 -4.39 13.03 -8.53
N ARG A 372 -4.32 14.26 -9.06
CA ARG A 372 -4.45 14.53 -10.49
C ARG A 372 -3.10 14.53 -11.16
N LEU A 373 -3.01 13.80 -12.28
CA LEU A 373 -1.80 13.61 -13.05
C LEU A 373 -2.04 14.11 -14.47
N SER A 374 -1.11 14.88 -15.03
CA SER A 374 -1.18 15.34 -16.43
C SER A 374 0.18 15.30 -17.12
N VAL A 375 0.19 15.01 -18.42
CA VAL A 375 1.40 15.09 -19.24
C VAL A 375 1.07 15.40 -20.68
N GLU A 376 1.86 16.30 -21.28
CA GLU A 376 1.84 16.57 -22.71
C GLU A 376 2.84 15.64 -23.41
N TRP A 377 2.36 14.80 -24.32
CA TRP A 377 3.17 13.83 -25.06
C TRP A 377 2.90 13.92 -26.57
N THR A 378 3.90 14.33 -27.33
CA THR A 378 3.84 14.33 -28.80
C THR A 378 4.32 12.98 -29.35
N LEU A 379 3.51 12.37 -30.23
CA LEU A 379 3.80 11.11 -30.91
C LEU A 379 4.88 11.27 -31.98
N THR A 380 6.14 11.40 -31.54
CA THR A 380 7.31 11.44 -32.42
C THR A 380 7.93 10.06 -32.62
N LYS A 381 8.56 9.90 -33.79
CA LYS A 381 9.29 8.70 -34.17
C LYS A 381 10.62 8.63 -33.40
N ARG A 382 10.95 7.45 -32.86
CA ARG A 382 12.20 7.18 -32.15
C ARG A 382 13.43 7.18 -33.05
N ASP A 383 14.61 7.18 -32.44
CA ASP A 383 15.92 7.07 -33.12
C ASP A 383 16.06 5.80 -33.98
N ASP A 384 15.43 4.68 -33.57
CA ASP A 384 15.41 3.42 -34.33
C ASP A 384 14.35 3.40 -35.45
N GLY A 385 13.51 4.43 -35.51
CA GLY A 385 12.44 4.61 -36.46
C GLY A 385 11.11 3.94 -36.12
N THR A 386 10.91 3.51 -34.88
CA THR A 386 9.66 2.93 -34.36
C THR A 386 8.84 3.93 -33.54
N PHE A 387 7.69 3.47 -33.02
CA PHE A 387 6.87 4.13 -32.02
C PHE A 387 6.61 3.11 -30.88
N PRO A 388 6.40 3.57 -29.63
CA PRO A 388 5.91 2.68 -28.57
C PRO A 388 4.60 2.01 -28.96
N LYS A 389 4.44 0.77 -28.50
CA LYS A 389 3.19 -0.01 -28.65
C LYS A 389 2.32 0.00 -27.39
N PHE A 390 2.93 0.32 -26.25
CA PHE A 390 2.28 0.32 -24.95
C PHE A 390 2.79 1.49 -24.11
N TYR A 391 1.93 2.01 -23.24
CA TYR A 391 2.34 2.88 -22.14
C TYR A 391 1.65 2.48 -20.83
N ARG A 392 2.23 2.91 -19.71
CA ARG A 392 1.64 2.79 -18.37
C ARG A 392 2.05 3.97 -17.51
N ILE A 393 1.31 4.22 -16.44
CA ILE A 393 1.62 5.30 -15.49
C ILE A 393 2.13 4.67 -14.20
N GLN A 394 3.42 4.84 -13.93
CA GLN A 394 4.04 4.42 -12.68
C GLN A 394 3.97 5.57 -11.67
N VAL A 395 3.28 5.36 -10.55
CA VAL A 395 3.21 6.30 -9.43
C VAL A 395 4.09 5.86 -8.25
N THR A 396 4.55 6.86 -7.48
CA THR A 396 5.22 6.69 -6.18
C THR A 396 4.56 7.60 -5.13
N ASN A 397 4.17 7.04 -3.97
CA ASN A 397 3.55 7.79 -2.88
C ASN A 397 4.59 8.44 -1.94
N PRO A 398 4.20 9.29 -0.96
CA PRO A 398 5.13 9.95 -0.03
C PRO A 398 6.00 8.99 0.81
N GLU A 399 5.49 7.80 1.10
CA GLU A 399 6.19 6.73 1.84
C GLU A 399 7.21 5.97 0.96
N GLY A 400 7.21 6.20 -0.36
CA GLY A 400 8.09 5.56 -1.33
C GLY A 400 7.53 4.26 -1.92
N HIS A 401 6.29 3.90 -1.61
CA HIS A 401 5.60 2.77 -2.22
C HIS A 401 5.23 3.08 -3.68
N LYS A 402 5.22 2.03 -4.51
CA LYS A 402 4.95 2.11 -5.95
C LYS A 402 3.83 1.15 -6.32
N ASP A 403 3.09 1.49 -7.37
CA ASP A 403 2.13 0.57 -7.99
C ASP A 403 2.88 -0.71 -8.44
N PRO A 404 2.53 -1.90 -7.89
CA PRO A 404 3.19 -3.15 -8.25
C PRO A 404 2.74 -3.72 -9.60
N GLU A 405 1.55 -3.32 -10.10
CA GLU A 405 0.98 -3.83 -11.35
C GLU A 405 0.22 -2.69 -12.09
N PRO A 406 0.94 -1.67 -12.60
CA PRO A 406 0.30 -0.51 -13.21
C PRO A 406 -0.42 -0.88 -14.51
N VAL A 407 -1.59 -0.27 -14.73
CA VAL A 407 -2.42 -0.54 -15.92
C VAL A 407 -1.66 -0.22 -17.21
N VAL A 408 -1.64 -1.19 -18.12
CA VAL A 408 -1.00 -1.09 -19.44
C VAL A 408 -2.03 -0.75 -20.50
N TYR A 409 -1.75 0.30 -21.26
CA TYR A 409 -2.60 0.81 -22.33
C TYR A 409 -1.90 0.65 -23.69
N PRO A 410 -2.62 0.27 -24.77
CA PRO A 410 -2.06 0.15 -26.10
C PRO A 410 -1.88 1.52 -26.78
N VAL A 411 -0.93 1.58 -27.70
CA VAL A 411 -0.61 2.74 -28.55
C VAL A 411 -0.49 2.26 -30.00
N ASP A 412 -1.32 2.80 -30.88
CA ASP A 412 -1.21 2.64 -32.33
C ASP A 412 -0.98 4.01 -32.98
N VAL A 413 0.08 4.11 -33.77
CA VAL A 413 0.53 5.36 -34.41
C VAL A 413 0.55 5.20 -35.92
N ARG A 414 -0.42 5.83 -36.57
CA ARG A 414 -0.56 5.86 -38.03
C ARG A 414 0.41 6.86 -38.63
N ARG A 415 1.13 6.44 -39.67
CA ARG A 415 2.04 7.30 -40.43
C ARG A 415 1.30 7.91 -41.60
N ASP A 416 1.50 9.20 -41.79
CA ASP A 416 1.10 9.93 -42.98
C ASP A 416 1.87 9.41 -44.21
N ALA A 417 1.14 8.97 -45.23
CA ALA A 417 1.71 8.36 -46.43
C ALA A 417 2.07 9.41 -47.50
N PRO A 418 3.11 9.20 -48.33
CA PRO A 418 3.39 10.11 -49.44
C PRO A 418 2.28 10.05 -50.50
N PRO A 419 2.02 11.16 -51.20
CA PRO A 419 0.96 11.24 -52.20
C PRO A 419 1.20 10.27 -53.35
N LEU A 420 0.14 9.75 -53.95
CA LEU A 420 0.18 8.89 -55.13
C LEU A 420 0.21 9.77 -56.39
N LEU A 421 1.26 9.63 -57.20
CA LEU A 421 1.43 10.35 -58.46
C LEU A 421 1.56 9.38 -59.63
N LYS A 422 0.78 9.62 -60.70
CA LYS A 422 0.76 8.85 -61.94
C LYS A 422 0.87 9.79 -63.13
N LEU A 423 1.83 9.51 -64.02
CA LEU A 423 1.82 10.00 -65.39
C LEU A 423 1.10 8.94 -66.24
N LEU A 424 -0.12 9.25 -66.67
CA LEU A 424 -0.96 8.32 -67.44
C LEU A 424 -0.58 8.31 -68.92
N ASP A 425 -0.10 9.45 -69.45
CA ASP A 425 0.42 9.58 -70.80
C ASP A 425 1.37 10.80 -70.88
N PRO A 426 2.56 10.70 -71.52
CA PRO A 426 3.15 9.51 -72.12
C PRO A 426 3.72 8.55 -71.07
N THR A 427 3.66 7.24 -71.34
CA THR A 427 4.17 6.18 -70.45
C THR A 427 5.52 5.59 -70.88
N ARG A 428 6.15 6.15 -71.92
CA ARG A 428 7.41 5.68 -72.51
C ARG A 428 8.16 6.85 -73.16
N ASP A 429 9.44 6.63 -73.42
CA ASP A 429 10.26 7.56 -74.21
C ASP A 429 9.65 7.80 -75.61
N LEU A 430 9.74 9.04 -76.08
CA LEU A 430 9.19 9.50 -77.37
C LEU A 430 10.26 10.17 -78.22
N GLU A 431 10.10 10.12 -79.55
CA GLU A 431 10.81 11.00 -80.49
C GLU A 431 9.84 12.11 -80.92
N VAL A 432 10.21 13.38 -80.70
CA VAL A 432 9.32 14.54 -80.90
C VAL A 432 10.06 15.72 -81.55
N PRO A 433 9.42 16.48 -82.45
CA PRO A 433 10.00 17.69 -83.04
C PRO A 433 10.42 18.74 -82.00
N SER A 434 11.50 19.48 -82.26
CA SER A 434 11.97 20.54 -81.34
C SER A 434 10.97 21.68 -81.09
N ASN A 435 9.92 21.79 -81.90
CA ASN A 435 8.82 22.73 -81.75
C ASN A 435 7.48 22.09 -81.31
N ALA A 436 7.50 20.83 -80.87
CA ALA A 436 6.31 20.11 -80.42
C ALA A 436 5.74 20.67 -79.10
N ILE A 437 4.51 20.23 -78.82
CA ILE A 437 3.82 20.41 -77.55
C ILE A 437 3.46 19.00 -77.10
N VAL A 438 3.96 18.57 -75.94
CA VAL A 438 3.73 17.22 -75.42
C VAL A 438 2.68 17.31 -74.31
N PRO A 439 1.43 16.87 -74.54
CA PRO A 439 0.41 16.89 -73.50
C PRO A 439 0.72 15.80 -72.46
N LEU A 440 0.94 16.19 -71.20
CA LEU A 440 1.19 15.30 -70.09
C LEU A 440 -0.12 15.08 -69.33
N LEU A 441 -0.72 13.89 -69.42
CA LEU A 441 -1.90 13.52 -68.63
C LEU A 441 -1.46 13.02 -67.26
N VAL A 442 -1.72 13.80 -66.22
CA VAL A 442 -1.23 13.55 -64.86
C VAL A 442 -2.40 13.38 -63.90
N GLU A 443 -2.27 12.40 -62.99
CA GLU A 443 -3.13 12.26 -61.81
C GLU A 443 -2.27 12.25 -60.55
N ALA A 444 -2.65 13.05 -59.56
CA ALA A 444 -2.12 13.03 -58.21
C ALA A 444 -3.26 12.88 -57.20
N GLU A 445 -3.06 12.10 -56.15
CA GLU A 445 -4.00 11.95 -55.04
C GLU A 445 -3.23 11.77 -53.73
N ASP A 446 -3.59 12.51 -52.69
CA ASP A 446 -3.14 12.22 -51.35
C ASP A 446 -4.12 11.23 -50.68
N PRO A 447 -3.68 10.06 -50.17
CA PRO A 447 -4.59 9.08 -49.60
C PRO A 447 -5.13 9.52 -48.22
N ASP A 448 -4.36 10.29 -47.45
CA ASP A 448 -4.63 10.61 -46.07
C ASP A 448 -5.23 12.03 -45.96
N PHE A 449 -4.52 13.05 -46.45
CA PHE A 449 -4.87 14.47 -46.32
C PHE A 449 -5.03 15.20 -47.67
N LEU A 450 -4.11 16.11 -48.02
CA LEU A 450 -4.28 17.09 -49.11
C LEU A 450 -2.96 17.37 -49.85
N LEU A 451 -3.06 17.45 -51.18
CA LEU A 451 -1.97 17.87 -52.06
C LEU A 451 -1.69 19.35 -51.95
N ARG A 452 -0.40 19.70 -52.00
CA ARG A 452 0.12 21.08 -52.01
C ARG A 452 0.62 21.51 -53.38
N SER A 453 1.32 20.63 -54.09
CA SER A 453 1.87 20.97 -55.41
C SER A 453 2.20 19.76 -56.26
N VAL A 454 2.14 19.96 -57.59
CA VAL A 454 2.69 19.03 -58.59
C VAL A 454 3.62 19.82 -59.51
N THR A 455 4.84 19.35 -59.70
CA THR A 455 5.90 20.04 -60.44
C THR A 455 6.57 19.16 -61.48
N LEU A 456 6.80 19.70 -62.67
CA LEU A 456 7.53 19.08 -63.77
C LEU A 456 8.99 19.51 -63.71
N HIS A 457 9.86 18.54 -63.42
CA HIS A 457 11.31 18.70 -63.45
C HIS A 457 11.85 18.11 -64.75
N TYR A 458 12.69 18.87 -65.45
CA TYR A 458 13.29 18.42 -66.70
C TYR A 458 14.74 18.88 -66.86
N ALA A 459 15.53 18.08 -67.57
CA ALA A 459 16.94 18.30 -67.83
C ALA A 459 17.23 18.15 -69.32
N ILE A 460 17.94 19.12 -69.90
CA ILE A 460 18.35 19.10 -71.32
C ILE A 460 19.80 18.60 -71.37
N ASN A 461 20.04 17.48 -72.04
CA ASN A 461 21.35 16.81 -72.13
C ASN A 461 22.01 16.63 -70.74
N GLY A 462 21.22 16.22 -69.74
CA GLY A 462 21.66 16.02 -68.35
C GLY A 462 21.85 17.29 -67.52
N ARG A 463 21.54 18.49 -68.05
CA ARG A 463 21.55 19.75 -67.29
C ARG A 463 20.13 20.10 -66.86
N LEU A 464 19.87 20.02 -65.55
CA LEU A 464 18.59 20.39 -64.95
C LEU A 464 18.23 21.85 -65.27
N VAL A 465 17.01 22.08 -65.74
CA VAL A 465 16.47 23.41 -66.02
C VAL A 465 15.77 23.95 -64.77
N GLN A 466 16.01 25.22 -64.44
CA GLN A 466 15.36 25.91 -63.33
C GLN A 466 14.86 27.31 -63.76
N PRO A 467 13.73 27.79 -63.20
CA PRO A 467 12.84 27.08 -62.28
C PRO A 467 12.14 25.90 -62.98
N SER A 468 11.73 24.91 -62.19
CA SER A 468 10.90 23.79 -62.66
C SER A 468 9.47 24.27 -62.88
N GLU A 469 8.73 23.64 -63.78
CA GLU A 469 7.39 24.09 -64.16
C GLU A 469 6.35 23.58 -63.15
N VAL A 470 5.41 24.45 -62.75
CA VAL A 470 4.45 24.14 -61.68
C VAL A 470 3.09 23.90 -62.30
N LEU A 471 2.60 22.66 -62.17
CA LEU A 471 1.32 22.20 -62.76
C LEU A 471 0.16 22.44 -61.79
N LEU A 472 0.40 22.15 -60.50
CA LEU A 472 -0.52 22.47 -59.41
C LEU A 472 0.23 23.28 -58.35
N ASP A 473 -0.39 24.39 -57.92
CA ASP A 473 0.02 25.19 -56.77
C ASP A 473 -1.20 25.47 -55.89
N ALA A 474 -1.23 24.86 -54.70
CA ALA A 474 -2.31 25.06 -53.75
C ALA A 474 -2.38 26.50 -53.18
N PHE A 475 -1.32 27.30 -53.27
CA PHE A 475 -1.40 28.72 -52.91
C PHE A 475 -2.25 29.53 -53.90
N GLN A 476 -2.40 29.07 -55.14
CA GLN A 476 -3.19 29.73 -56.18
C GLN A 476 -4.59 29.10 -56.34
N SER A 477 -4.67 27.77 -56.21
CA SER A 477 -5.88 26.99 -56.50
C SER A 477 -6.63 26.48 -55.26
N GLY A 478 -6.02 26.57 -54.07
CA GLY A 478 -6.49 25.91 -52.85
C GLY A 478 -5.91 24.49 -52.71
N LEU A 479 -5.96 23.95 -51.49
CA LEU A 479 -5.61 22.56 -51.23
C LEU A 479 -6.69 21.62 -51.80
N THR A 480 -6.29 20.46 -52.32
CA THR A 480 -7.22 19.43 -52.82
C THR A 480 -6.71 18.04 -52.47
N LYS A 481 -7.62 17.09 -52.22
CA LYS A 481 -7.25 15.69 -51.98
C LYS A 481 -6.79 14.97 -53.26
N ARG A 482 -7.47 15.25 -54.38
CA ARG A 482 -7.14 14.70 -55.71
C ARG A 482 -7.04 15.82 -56.74
N TRP A 483 -6.13 15.66 -57.68
CA TRP A 483 -5.96 16.54 -58.83
C TRP A 483 -5.64 15.70 -60.06
N ALA A 484 -6.28 16.00 -61.19
CA ALA A 484 -5.97 15.35 -62.46
C ALA A 484 -6.14 16.35 -63.60
N ASP A 485 -5.13 16.51 -64.45
CA ASP A 485 -5.15 17.46 -65.57
C ASP A 485 -4.23 17.05 -66.72
N THR A 486 -4.41 17.69 -67.88
CA THR A 486 -3.52 17.58 -69.03
C THR A 486 -2.67 18.86 -69.14
N TRP A 487 -1.36 18.73 -68.94
CA TRP A 487 -0.42 19.84 -69.04
C TRP A 487 0.30 19.87 -70.40
N ASP A 488 0.16 20.96 -71.15
CA ASP A 488 0.85 21.14 -72.43
C ASP A 488 2.33 21.51 -72.23
N PHE A 489 3.25 20.54 -72.25
CA PHE A 489 4.68 20.81 -72.15
C PHE A 489 5.22 21.36 -73.49
N HIS A 490 5.41 22.66 -73.56
CA HIS A 490 5.86 23.36 -74.77
C HIS A 490 7.38 23.28 -74.96
N LEU A 491 7.85 22.61 -76.03
CA LEU A 491 9.28 22.49 -76.32
C LEU A 491 9.87 23.69 -77.09
N LYS A 492 9.04 24.37 -77.90
CA LYS A 492 9.46 25.51 -78.74
C LYS A 492 10.21 26.63 -77.97
N PRO A 493 9.82 27.05 -76.74
CA PRO A 493 10.54 28.07 -75.97
C PRO A 493 11.93 27.64 -75.49
N LEU A 494 12.21 26.34 -75.43
CA LEU A 494 13.47 25.78 -74.90
C LEU A 494 14.63 25.85 -75.91
N ASN A 495 14.37 26.22 -77.17
CA ASN A 495 15.36 26.37 -78.25
C ASN A 495 16.25 25.11 -78.46
N LEU A 496 15.62 23.94 -78.45
CA LEU A 496 16.29 22.63 -78.56
C LEU A 496 16.80 22.38 -79.99
N ASN A 497 17.93 21.69 -80.09
CA ASN A 497 18.52 21.24 -81.35
C ASN A 497 18.11 19.80 -81.66
N PRO A 498 17.99 19.41 -82.94
CA PRO A 498 17.83 18.00 -83.30
C PRO A 498 19.00 17.16 -82.79
N GLY A 499 18.69 16.08 -82.08
CA GLY A 499 19.65 15.22 -81.37
C GLY A 499 19.84 15.55 -79.88
N ASP A 500 19.26 16.65 -79.37
CA ASP A 500 19.18 16.88 -77.92
C ASP A 500 18.23 15.85 -77.26
N VAL A 501 18.47 15.56 -75.98
CA VAL A 501 17.59 14.71 -75.16
C VAL A 501 17.05 15.53 -73.98
N VAL A 502 15.72 15.56 -73.85
CA VAL A 502 15.05 16.14 -72.68
C VAL A 502 14.55 15.00 -71.78
N THR A 503 15.20 14.81 -70.64
CA THR A 503 14.75 13.86 -69.61
C THR A 503 13.84 14.60 -68.64
N PHE A 504 12.66 14.07 -68.33
CA PHE A 504 11.71 14.69 -67.41
C PHE A 504 11.06 13.70 -66.44
N HIS A 505 10.64 14.20 -65.29
CA HIS A 505 9.76 13.52 -64.34
C HIS A 505 8.86 14.54 -63.64
N LEU A 506 7.77 14.04 -63.06
CA LEU A 506 6.88 14.81 -62.22
C LEU A 506 7.15 14.49 -60.74
N GLU A 507 7.03 15.48 -59.88
CA GLU A 507 7.06 15.36 -58.41
C GLU A 507 5.74 15.88 -57.84
N ALA A 508 5.17 15.19 -56.86
CA ALA A 508 3.99 15.62 -56.12
C ALA A 508 4.36 15.74 -54.64
N ARG A 509 3.78 16.74 -53.97
CA ARG A 509 3.96 16.99 -52.54
C ARG A 509 2.63 17.23 -51.86
N ASP A 510 2.50 16.67 -50.67
CA ASP A 510 1.39 16.93 -49.76
C ASP A 510 1.55 18.24 -48.98
N ASN A 511 0.60 18.50 -48.10
CA ASN A 511 0.56 19.69 -47.24
C ASN A 511 1.30 19.54 -45.90
N ARG A 512 1.99 18.42 -45.64
CA ARG A 512 2.74 18.19 -44.39
C ARG A 512 3.89 19.20 -44.22
N PRO A 513 3.98 19.94 -43.11
CA PRO A 513 5.10 20.84 -42.87
C PRO A 513 6.37 20.07 -42.50
N PRO A 514 7.58 20.57 -42.85
CA PRO A 514 7.83 21.83 -43.55
C PRO A 514 7.82 21.73 -45.09
N LEU A 515 8.15 20.56 -45.65
CA LEU A 515 8.46 20.39 -47.08
C LEU A 515 7.44 19.54 -47.87
N GLY A 516 6.53 18.87 -47.18
CA GLY A 516 5.69 17.78 -47.66
C GLY A 516 6.40 16.42 -47.61
N ASN A 517 5.67 15.31 -47.45
CA ASN A 517 6.16 14.06 -48.03
C ASN A 517 6.04 14.21 -49.57
N GLN A 518 6.84 13.44 -50.30
CA GLN A 518 6.97 13.59 -51.75
C GLN A 518 6.94 12.24 -52.46
N SER A 519 6.36 12.22 -53.65
CA SER A 519 6.49 11.13 -54.60
C SER A 519 6.89 11.66 -55.96
N ARG A 520 7.49 10.82 -56.79
CA ARG A 520 7.89 11.18 -58.16
C ARG A 520 7.61 10.05 -59.14
N THR A 521 7.44 10.41 -60.40
CA THR A 521 7.36 9.43 -61.50
C THR A 521 8.74 8.86 -61.83
N GLY A 522 8.78 7.85 -62.70
CA GLY A 522 10.00 7.52 -63.42
C GLY A 522 10.46 8.67 -64.33
N ASP A 523 11.73 8.68 -64.68
CA ASP A 523 12.30 9.56 -65.70
C ASP A 523 11.92 9.03 -67.10
N LEU A 524 11.40 9.91 -67.96
CA LEU A 524 11.15 9.64 -69.38
C LEU A 524 11.98 10.57 -70.26
N ASN A 525 12.36 10.09 -71.45
CA ASN A 525 13.17 10.85 -72.40
C ASN A 525 12.39 11.24 -73.65
N LEU A 526 12.52 12.52 -74.03
CA LEU A 526 12.12 13.05 -75.33
C LEU A 526 13.37 13.21 -76.19
N GLN A 527 13.47 12.40 -77.25
CA GLN A 527 14.51 12.54 -78.27
C GLN A 527 14.07 13.60 -79.28
N ILE A 528 14.86 14.65 -79.43
CA ILE A 528 14.46 15.82 -80.20
C ILE A 528 14.79 15.64 -81.69
N SER A 529 13.75 15.63 -82.53
CA SER A 529 13.87 15.56 -83.99
C SER A 529 13.81 16.95 -84.65
N VAL A 530 13.95 17.00 -85.98
CA VAL A 530 13.83 18.25 -86.75
C VAL A 530 12.45 18.92 -86.56
N PRO A 531 12.37 20.26 -86.52
CA PRO A 531 11.11 20.97 -86.35
C PRO A 531 10.18 20.76 -87.56
N VAL A 532 8.89 20.62 -87.29
CA VAL A 532 7.84 20.40 -88.29
C VAL A 532 6.99 21.66 -88.51
N THR A 533 6.10 21.65 -89.50
CA THR A 533 5.21 22.79 -89.77
C THR A 533 4.25 23.00 -88.60
N GLU A 534 3.87 24.23 -88.26
CA GLU A 534 2.96 24.51 -87.13
C GLU A 534 1.59 23.81 -87.27
N GLN A 535 1.11 23.59 -88.50
CA GLN A 535 -0.08 22.76 -88.77
C GLN A 535 0.10 21.32 -88.28
N GLN A 536 1.27 20.72 -88.48
CA GLN A 536 1.56 19.34 -88.08
C GLN A 536 1.67 19.22 -86.56
N VAL A 537 2.23 20.23 -85.87
CA VAL A 537 2.24 20.28 -84.39
C VAL A 537 0.81 20.31 -83.84
N GLN A 538 -0.07 21.12 -84.43
CA GLN A 538 -1.47 21.23 -84.00
C GLN A 538 -2.30 19.97 -84.33
N GLU A 539 -2.07 19.34 -85.49
CA GLU A 539 -2.68 18.05 -85.85
C GLU A 539 -2.25 16.94 -84.88
N GLN A 540 -0.96 16.87 -84.52
CA GLN A 540 -0.45 15.88 -83.57
C GLN A 540 -1.00 16.12 -82.15
N LEU A 541 -0.92 17.36 -81.63
CA LEU A 541 -1.49 17.71 -80.33
C LEU A 541 -3.00 17.42 -80.25
N ALA A 542 -3.75 17.63 -81.34
CA ALA A 542 -5.16 17.30 -81.40
C ALA A 542 -5.42 15.78 -81.39
N GLN A 543 -4.57 14.97 -82.02
CA GLN A 543 -4.64 13.50 -81.97
C GLN A 543 -4.31 12.99 -80.56
N ASP A 544 -3.23 13.48 -79.95
CA ASP A 544 -2.79 13.09 -78.62
C ASP A 544 -3.85 13.44 -77.57
N ARG A 545 -4.43 14.66 -77.62
CA ARG A 545 -5.57 15.04 -76.78
C ARG A 545 -6.81 14.17 -77.00
N GLN A 546 -7.14 13.81 -78.24
CA GLN A 546 -8.26 12.89 -78.51
C GLN A 546 -8.02 11.48 -77.94
N MET A 547 -6.77 11.01 -77.84
CA MET A 547 -6.43 9.76 -77.17
C MET A 547 -6.53 9.92 -75.64
N GLN A 548 -6.04 11.02 -75.07
CA GLN A 548 -6.16 11.31 -73.64
C GLN A 548 -7.60 11.48 -73.17
N ASP A 549 -8.46 12.16 -73.94
CA ASP A 549 -9.90 12.28 -73.65
C ASP A 549 -10.60 10.91 -73.62
N GLN A 550 -10.16 9.95 -74.45
CA GLN A 550 -10.63 8.56 -74.41
C GLN A 550 -10.10 7.81 -73.18
N MET A 551 -8.88 8.11 -72.70
CA MET A 551 -8.32 7.53 -71.48
C MET A 551 -8.99 8.06 -70.20
N ARG A 552 -9.47 9.32 -70.18
CA ARG A 552 -10.20 9.90 -69.03
C ARG A 552 -11.65 9.39 -68.90
N GLN A 553 -12.29 8.98 -69.99
CA GLN A 553 -13.70 8.54 -69.98
C GLN A 553 -14.02 7.35 -69.05
N PRO A 554 -13.23 6.24 -69.04
CA PRO A 554 -13.41 5.14 -68.10
C PRO A 554 -13.32 5.56 -66.62
N GLU A 555 -12.40 6.47 -66.29
CA GLU A 555 -12.18 6.91 -64.91
C GLU A 555 -13.33 7.79 -64.41
N ILE A 556 -13.85 8.69 -65.24
CA ILE A 556 -15.05 9.50 -64.93
C ILE A 556 -16.27 8.60 -64.70
N GLN A 557 -16.39 7.50 -65.46
CA GLN A 557 -17.47 6.52 -65.26
C GLN A 557 -17.35 5.83 -63.88
N ASN A 558 -16.14 5.39 -63.50
CA ASN A 558 -15.89 4.72 -62.22
C ASN A 558 -16.06 5.66 -61.02
N GLN A 559 -15.46 6.86 -61.04
CA GLN A 559 -15.59 7.87 -59.98
C GLN A 559 -17.07 8.21 -59.71
N ARG A 560 -17.89 8.28 -60.77
CA ARG A 560 -19.32 8.60 -60.66
C ARG A 560 -20.17 7.45 -60.11
N SER A 561 -19.69 6.21 -60.15
CA SER A 561 -20.27 5.09 -59.40
C SER A 561 -19.81 5.06 -57.94
N GLU A 562 -18.56 5.42 -57.64
CA GLU A 562 -18.03 5.45 -56.26
C GLU A 562 -18.72 6.53 -55.42
N GLN A 563 -18.80 7.78 -55.92
CA GLN A 563 -19.57 8.86 -55.27
C GLN A 563 -21.06 8.54 -55.07
N LYS A 564 -21.62 7.62 -55.88
CA LYS A 564 -23.02 7.22 -55.75
C LYS A 564 -23.21 6.20 -54.62
N ASN A 565 -22.24 5.31 -54.42
CA ASN A 565 -22.25 4.35 -53.30
C ASN A 565 -21.95 5.03 -51.95
N GLU A 566 -21.11 6.07 -51.92
CA GLU A 566 -20.88 6.85 -50.68
C GLU A 566 -22.15 7.58 -50.21
N ASN A 567 -22.91 8.20 -51.13
CA ASN A 567 -24.16 8.88 -50.79
C ASN A 567 -25.28 7.92 -50.31
N ASP A 568 -25.45 6.74 -50.94
CA ASP A 568 -26.41 5.73 -50.47
C ASP A 568 -26.01 5.18 -49.07
N SER A 569 -24.71 5.14 -48.76
CA SER A 569 -24.21 4.70 -47.45
C SER A 569 -24.52 5.69 -46.31
N GLN A 570 -24.74 6.98 -46.62
CA GLN A 570 -25.11 8.00 -45.62
C GLN A 570 -26.63 8.18 -45.43
N THR A 571 -27.48 7.48 -46.17
CA THR A 571 -28.95 7.65 -46.08
C THR A 571 -29.70 6.54 -45.33
N THR A 572 -29.01 5.57 -44.72
CA THR A 572 -29.66 4.40 -44.08
C THR A 572 -29.70 4.44 -42.53
N GLU A 573 -29.22 5.51 -41.88
CA GLU A 573 -29.28 5.67 -40.41
C GLU A 573 -30.33 6.69 -39.94
N GLN A 574 -31.59 6.52 -40.39
CA GLN A 574 -32.71 7.21 -39.73
C GLN A 574 -34.09 6.55 -39.97
N GLU A 575 -34.35 5.39 -39.37
CA GLU A 575 -35.74 4.99 -39.04
C GLU A 575 -35.81 4.09 -37.79
N HIS A 576 -36.86 4.27 -36.99
CA HIS A 576 -37.07 3.62 -35.70
C HIS A 576 -37.79 2.26 -35.85
N PRO A 577 -37.57 1.27 -34.95
CA PRO A 577 -38.20 -0.03 -35.07
C PRO A 577 -39.69 0.01 -34.71
N GLY A 578 -40.55 -0.50 -35.59
CA GLY A 578 -42.01 -0.42 -35.45
C GLY A 578 -42.78 -1.58 -36.08
N ASP A 579 -42.95 -2.63 -35.29
CA ASP A 579 -44.00 -3.68 -35.36
C ASP A 579 -43.99 -4.72 -36.51
N THR A 580 -44.41 -5.92 -36.12
CA THR A 580 -44.63 -7.12 -36.92
C THR A 580 -45.95 -7.10 -37.69
N THR A 581 -46.04 -7.78 -38.84
CA THR A 581 -47.08 -8.81 -39.14
C THR A 581 -46.70 -9.58 -40.42
N GLU A 582 -47.10 -10.86 -40.49
CA GLU A 582 -46.92 -11.80 -41.59
C GLU A 582 -47.80 -11.46 -42.81
N GLU A 583 -47.43 -11.85 -44.03
CA GLU A 583 -48.35 -12.63 -44.88
C GLU A 583 -47.66 -13.36 -46.06
N GLN A 584 -48.33 -14.40 -46.55
CA GLN A 584 -47.87 -15.33 -47.58
C GLN A 584 -48.33 -14.91 -48.99
N SER A 585 -47.60 -15.33 -50.04
CA SER A 585 -48.13 -15.97 -51.27
C SER A 585 -46.96 -16.30 -52.19
N GLN A 586 -46.60 -17.57 -52.40
CA GLN A 586 -47.20 -18.47 -53.41
C GLN A 586 -47.09 -17.97 -54.86
N ASN A 587 -46.31 -18.70 -55.65
CA ASN A 587 -46.19 -18.59 -57.10
C ASN A 587 -46.33 -20.01 -57.68
N PRO A 588 -47.19 -20.26 -58.69
CA PRO A 588 -47.25 -21.55 -59.37
C PRO A 588 -46.60 -21.54 -60.76
N ASP A 589 -46.13 -22.72 -61.15
CA ASP A 589 -45.45 -23.09 -62.40
C ASP A 589 -46.14 -22.67 -63.71
N ALA A 590 -45.37 -22.59 -64.82
CA ALA A 590 -45.30 -23.70 -65.80
C ALA A 590 -44.56 -23.38 -67.11
N ALA A 591 -43.70 -24.33 -67.53
CA ALA A 591 -43.33 -24.67 -68.93
C ALA A 591 -42.62 -23.57 -69.77
N GLN A 592 -41.92 -23.84 -70.88
CA GLN A 592 -41.74 -25.05 -71.70
C GLN A 592 -40.44 -24.94 -72.52
N ASP A 593 -39.78 -26.06 -72.83
CA ASP A 593 -38.68 -26.16 -73.82
C ASP A 593 -39.20 -27.04 -75.00
N PRO A 594 -38.75 -26.88 -76.27
CA PRO A 594 -37.67 -27.78 -76.74
C PRO A 594 -36.80 -27.35 -77.97
N ASP A 595 -35.78 -28.19 -78.20
CA ASP A 595 -35.28 -28.75 -79.49
C ASP A 595 -34.03 -28.16 -80.23
N LYS A 596 -32.90 -28.88 -80.05
CA LYS A 596 -32.10 -29.65 -81.05
C LYS A 596 -30.87 -29.11 -81.85
N GLU A 597 -29.78 -29.86 -81.64
CA GLU A 597 -28.87 -30.51 -82.61
C GLU A 597 -28.05 -29.71 -83.66
N HIS A 598 -26.72 -29.62 -83.44
CA HIS A 598 -25.75 -30.32 -84.31
C HIS A 598 -24.33 -30.45 -83.67
N SER A 599 -23.59 -31.46 -84.12
CA SER A 599 -22.13 -31.67 -83.90
C SER A 599 -21.52 -32.03 -85.29
N PRO A 600 -20.18 -32.02 -85.55
CA PRO A 600 -19.26 -32.98 -84.91
C PRO A 600 -17.73 -32.61 -84.78
N ASP A 601 -17.05 -33.48 -84.02
CA ASP A 601 -15.67 -34.02 -84.16
C ASP A 601 -14.35 -33.30 -83.76
N SER A 602 -13.86 -33.74 -82.59
CA SER A 602 -12.51 -34.22 -82.21
C SER A 602 -11.18 -33.53 -82.60
N LYS A 603 -10.42 -33.14 -81.54
CA LYS A 603 -9.09 -33.70 -81.17
C LYS A 603 -8.64 -33.28 -79.76
N ASN A 604 -7.93 -34.18 -79.07
CA ASN A 604 -7.37 -34.08 -77.71
C ASN A 604 -5.91 -33.53 -77.75
N PRO A 605 -5.16 -33.29 -76.63
CA PRO A 605 -5.51 -33.37 -75.19
C PRO A 605 -4.96 -32.21 -74.29
N ASP A 606 -5.13 -32.37 -72.96
CA ASP A 606 -4.36 -31.81 -71.81
C ASP A 606 -4.28 -30.27 -71.63
N ASP A 607 -4.61 -29.65 -70.49
CA ASP A 607 -4.15 -29.94 -69.12
C ASP A 607 -5.11 -29.32 -68.04
N ALA A 608 -4.76 -29.48 -66.76
CA ALA A 608 -5.26 -28.80 -65.55
C ALA A 608 -6.59 -29.27 -64.89
N LEU A 609 -6.40 -29.98 -63.76
CA LEU A 609 -7.00 -29.72 -62.44
C LEU A 609 -8.46 -29.25 -62.34
N ARG A 610 -9.33 -30.10 -61.74
CA ARG A 610 -10.60 -29.64 -61.17
C ARG A 610 -10.84 -30.18 -59.75
N ARG A 611 -11.08 -29.25 -58.82
CA ARG A 611 -11.76 -29.49 -57.53
C ARG A 611 -13.26 -29.60 -57.78
N GLU A 612 -13.93 -30.47 -57.05
CA GLU A 612 -15.33 -30.38 -56.55
C GLU A 612 -15.44 -31.46 -55.45
N GLY A 613 -16.10 -31.32 -54.30
CA GLY A 613 -17.27 -30.48 -53.95
C GLY A 613 -18.54 -31.35 -53.97
N SER A 614 -19.54 -31.24 -53.08
CA SER A 614 -19.66 -30.62 -51.74
C SER A 614 -21.01 -31.03 -51.10
N LYS A 615 -21.18 -30.81 -49.77
CA LYS A 615 -22.44 -30.63 -49.01
C LYS A 615 -23.39 -31.83 -48.66
N GLN A 616 -24.18 -31.55 -47.59
CA GLN A 616 -25.39 -32.21 -47.02
C GLN A 616 -25.21 -33.58 -46.33
N GLY A 617 -25.94 -33.93 -45.25
CA GLY A 617 -26.95 -33.19 -44.46
C GLY A 617 -27.46 -34.03 -43.26
N LYS A 618 -28.05 -33.40 -42.22
CA LYS A 618 -28.47 -34.03 -40.93
C LYS A 618 -29.67 -35.01 -41.05
N ASN A 619 -29.70 -36.08 -40.23
CA ASN A 619 -30.63 -36.17 -39.06
C ASN A 619 -30.38 -37.33 -38.05
N SER A 620 -30.93 -37.13 -36.84
CA SER A 620 -31.07 -37.95 -35.61
C SER A 620 -31.26 -39.49 -35.76
N GLU A 621 -30.83 -40.38 -34.85
CA GLU A 621 -31.30 -40.52 -33.43
C GLU A 621 -30.39 -41.41 -32.51
N SER A 622 -30.42 -41.11 -31.20
CA SER A 622 -30.30 -41.97 -29.99
C SER A 622 -29.54 -43.32 -29.98
N LYS A 623 -28.46 -43.42 -29.17
CA LYS A 623 -28.48 -44.15 -27.86
C LYS A 623 -27.15 -44.18 -27.07
N ASN A 624 -27.32 -44.29 -25.75
CA ASN A 624 -26.37 -44.56 -24.66
C ASN A 624 -25.07 -45.33 -24.96
N GLY A 625 -24.04 -45.03 -24.16
CA GLY A 625 -23.56 -46.01 -23.18
C GLY A 625 -22.10 -46.44 -23.22
N ASP A 626 -21.40 -46.16 -22.11
CA ASP A 626 -20.16 -46.78 -21.59
C ASP A 626 -18.87 -46.82 -22.44
N SER A 627 -17.78 -46.40 -21.78
CA SER A 627 -16.40 -46.52 -22.26
C SER A 627 -15.69 -47.67 -21.57
N ASN A 628 -14.83 -48.34 -22.34
CA ASN A 628 -14.45 -49.73 -22.13
C ASN A 628 -13.34 -49.99 -21.09
N ASP A 629 -13.28 -51.26 -20.69
CA ASP A 629 -12.30 -51.86 -19.78
C ASP A 629 -10.88 -52.04 -20.36
N GLN A 630 -9.92 -51.99 -19.42
CA GLN A 630 -8.75 -52.85 -19.22
C GLN A 630 -8.10 -53.76 -20.32
N VAL A 631 -6.77 -53.57 -20.47
CA VAL A 631 -5.66 -54.56 -20.21
C VAL A 631 -5.17 -55.60 -21.27
N SER A 632 -3.81 -55.76 -21.28
CA SER A 632 -2.95 -56.88 -21.74
C SER A 632 -2.69 -57.02 -23.26
N ASN A 633 -1.50 -57.36 -23.79
CA ASN A 633 -0.43 -58.34 -23.44
C ASN A 633 0.94 -57.83 -24.00
N GLN A 634 2.13 -58.08 -23.43
CA GLN A 634 2.85 -59.31 -23.02
C GLN A 634 3.47 -60.16 -24.16
N LYS A 635 4.82 -60.14 -24.29
CA LYS A 635 5.75 -61.28 -24.55
C LYS A 635 7.23 -60.80 -24.56
N ASN A 636 8.13 -61.42 -23.79
CA ASN A 636 9.14 -62.45 -24.18
C ASN A 636 10.20 -61.98 -25.20
N LYS A 637 11.48 -62.42 -25.17
CA LYS A 637 12.39 -63.09 -24.21
C LYS A 637 13.75 -63.22 -24.94
N ASP A 638 14.89 -63.29 -24.24
CA ASP A 638 15.97 -64.29 -24.49
C ASP A 638 17.22 -64.05 -23.61
N ALA A 639 18.12 -65.05 -23.59
CA ALA A 639 19.29 -65.23 -22.72
C ALA A 639 20.55 -65.52 -23.59
N ASP A 640 21.81 -65.69 -23.16
CA ASP A 640 22.50 -65.65 -21.85
C ASP A 640 24.04 -65.46 -22.07
N GLN A 641 24.79 -65.13 -20.99
CA GLN A 641 26.22 -65.40 -20.71
C GLN A 641 27.42 -64.87 -21.55
N SER A 642 28.27 -64.10 -20.82
CA SER A 642 29.75 -64.24 -20.56
C SER A 642 30.52 -62.92 -20.78
N SER A 643 31.49 -62.45 -19.99
CA SER A 643 32.09 -62.79 -18.68
C SER A 643 33.33 -61.87 -18.48
N ALA A 644 33.49 -61.11 -17.39
CA ALA A 644 34.81 -60.70 -16.80
C ALA A 644 34.70 -59.66 -15.64
N ASP A 645 35.40 -60.00 -14.56
CA ASP A 645 35.86 -59.29 -13.34
C ASP A 645 35.76 -57.75 -13.12
N THR A 646 35.31 -57.43 -11.88
CA THR A 646 35.92 -56.55 -10.84
C THR A 646 36.51 -55.16 -11.21
N ASP A 647 35.90 -54.06 -10.70
CA ASP A 647 36.50 -53.19 -9.64
C ASP A 647 35.67 -51.91 -9.29
N GLY A 648 35.98 -51.27 -8.16
CA GLY A 648 36.01 -49.79 -8.07
C GLY A 648 34.77 -48.99 -7.58
N ALA A 649 34.39 -49.10 -6.31
CA ALA A 649 33.42 -48.20 -5.68
C ALA A 649 34.08 -46.95 -5.02
N SER A 650 34.28 -45.85 -5.76
CA SER A 650 34.83 -44.61 -5.17
C SER A 650 34.60 -43.31 -5.98
N ASN A 651 33.41 -42.69 -5.91
CA ASN A 651 33.30 -41.23 -6.11
C ASN A 651 32.00 -40.57 -5.56
N ARG A 652 31.81 -40.52 -4.23
CA ARG A 652 30.66 -39.79 -3.63
C ARG A 652 30.84 -39.34 -2.16
N ARG A 653 32.08 -39.13 -1.70
CA ARG A 653 32.40 -38.80 -0.29
C ARG A 653 33.37 -37.64 -0.09
N GLN A 654 33.65 -36.84 -1.13
CA GLN A 654 34.70 -35.82 -1.08
C GLN A 654 34.20 -34.38 -1.03
N ASP A 655 33.05 -34.04 -1.62
CA ASP A 655 32.51 -32.66 -1.56
C ASP A 655 31.95 -32.29 -0.17
N GLN A 656 31.21 -33.19 0.49
CA GLN A 656 30.56 -32.87 1.78
C GLN A 656 31.54 -32.57 2.92
N ARG A 657 32.78 -33.09 2.88
CA ARG A 657 33.79 -32.77 3.92
C ARG A 657 34.44 -31.39 3.76
N ALA A 658 34.38 -30.77 2.58
CA ALA A 658 35.04 -29.50 2.32
C ALA A 658 34.24 -28.27 2.82
N GLU A 659 32.93 -28.44 3.05
CA GLU A 659 32.06 -27.38 3.57
C GLU A 659 32.04 -27.35 5.11
N ASP A 660 31.98 -28.52 5.76
CA ASP A 660 32.00 -28.64 7.22
C ASP A 660 33.25 -28.04 7.86
N ASP A 661 34.44 -28.27 7.28
CA ASP A 661 35.71 -27.71 7.78
C ASP A 661 35.75 -26.16 7.68
N LYS A 662 35.09 -25.57 6.67
CA LYS A 662 34.96 -24.11 6.54
C LYS A 662 33.99 -23.51 7.56
N ALA A 663 32.91 -24.22 7.91
CA ALA A 663 32.00 -23.81 8.96
C ALA A 663 32.70 -23.82 10.33
N LEU A 664 33.46 -24.87 10.63
CA LEU A 664 34.20 -25.01 11.89
C LEU A 664 35.26 -23.92 12.10
N GLN A 665 36.01 -23.57 11.04
CA GLN A 665 37.01 -22.48 11.11
C GLN A 665 36.38 -21.12 11.42
N LYS A 666 35.22 -20.80 10.83
CA LYS A 666 34.51 -19.53 11.13
C LYS A 666 34.03 -19.47 12.58
N LEU A 667 33.64 -20.61 13.18
CA LEU A 667 33.20 -20.68 14.58
C LEU A 667 34.37 -20.40 15.55
N ILE A 668 35.52 -21.05 15.31
CA ILE A 668 36.75 -20.86 16.11
C ILE A 668 37.24 -19.40 16.02
N GLN A 669 37.11 -18.76 14.85
CA GLN A 669 37.54 -17.37 14.65
C GLN A 669 36.62 -16.34 15.34
N ARG A 670 35.36 -16.69 15.64
CA ARG A 670 34.46 -15.88 16.50
C ARG A 670 34.84 -16.01 17.98
N MET A 671 34.99 -17.23 18.51
CA MET A 671 35.36 -17.43 19.92
C MET A 671 36.68 -16.72 20.29
N ASN A 672 37.69 -16.74 19.40
CA ASN A 672 38.97 -16.05 19.62
C ASN A 672 38.88 -14.51 19.58
N ARG A 673 37.75 -13.92 19.16
CA ARG A 673 37.51 -12.46 19.21
C ARG A 673 36.83 -12.03 20.51
N GLU A 674 36.00 -12.87 21.11
CA GLU A 674 35.29 -12.55 22.37
C GLU A 674 36.19 -12.73 23.61
N SER A 675 37.27 -13.51 23.51
CA SER A 675 38.17 -13.80 24.63
C SER A 675 39.37 -12.84 24.80
N LYS A 676 39.29 -11.59 24.31
CA LYS A 676 40.33 -10.55 24.49
C LYS A 676 39.77 -9.15 24.75
N GLN A 677 39.25 -8.93 25.96
CA GLN A 677 39.19 -7.61 26.61
C GLN A 677 39.50 -7.77 28.11
N PRO A 678 40.45 -7.01 28.69
CA PRO A 678 40.71 -7.02 30.12
C PRO A 678 39.91 -5.94 30.87
N GLU A 679 39.49 -6.26 32.10
CA GLU A 679 38.96 -5.29 33.07
C GLU A 679 40.09 -4.46 33.72
N SER A 680 39.83 -3.19 34.08
CA SER A 680 40.02 -2.69 35.46
C SER A 680 39.74 -1.18 35.64
N ASN A 681 38.82 -0.87 36.55
CA ASN A 681 38.76 0.21 37.56
C ASN A 681 38.89 1.75 37.26
N GLU A 682 37.83 2.43 37.73
CA GLU A 682 37.80 3.56 38.70
C GLU A 682 38.04 5.04 38.33
N ASN A 683 37.08 5.84 38.87
CA ASN A 683 37.16 7.20 39.43
C ASN A 683 36.99 8.47 38.56
N GLN A 684 35.92 9.20 38.94
CA GLN A 684 35.83 10.64 39.24
C GLN A 684 35.88 11.73 38.14
N GLN A 685 34.81 12.54 38.18
CA GLN A 685 34.75 14.02 38.13
C GLN A 685 35.13 14.83 36.87
N GLN A 686 34.12 15.62 36.45
CA GLN A 686 34.14 17.05 36.06
C GLN A 686 34.89 17.57 34.81
N GLU A 687 34.23 18.59 34.25
CA GLU A 687 34.75 19.78 33.54
C GLU A 687 35.28 19.67 32.09
N ASP A 688 34.47 20.26 31.20
CA ASP A 688 34.79 21.36 30.28
C ASP A 688 36.01 21.36 29.34
N SER A 689 35.68 21.70 28.08
CA SER A 689 36.40 22.63 27.18
C SER A 689 37.52 22.16 26.22
N MET A 690 37.37 22.67 24.98
CA MET A 690 38.39 23.13 24.00
C MET A 690 39.56 22.22 23.51
N HIS A 691 39.51 21.89 22.22
CA HIS A 691 40.52 22.13 21.15
C HIS A 691 39.76 22.00 19.81
N ASP A 692 39.80 22.85 18.78
CA ASP A 692 40.76 23.80 18.21
C ASP A 692 41.99 23.18 17.49
N ARG A 693 42.00 23.36 16.16
CA ARG A 693 43.12 23.26 15.19
C ARG A 693 43.85 21.90 15.03
N ASP A 694 44.38 21.54 13.86
CA ASP A 694 44.90 22.43 12.80
C ASP A 694 44.61 22.04 11.33
N ARG A 695 44.87 23.00 10.45
CA ARG A 695 44.74 23.02 8.97
C ARG A 695 46.02 22.48 8.27
N PRO A 696 46.28 22.62 6.93
CA PRO A 696 45.58 23.35 5.84
C PRO A 696 45.39 22.44 4.57
N ASP A 697 45.09 22.84 3.32
CA ASP A 697 44.52 24.03 2.62
C ASP A 697 43.97 23.53 1.23
N THR A 698 43.38 24.28 0.29
CA THR A 698 43.01 25.71 0.13
C THR A 698 41.47 25.79 -0.14
N GLY A 699 40.78 26.85 -0.62
CA GLY A 699 41.11 28.24 -0.96
C GLY A 699 41.23 28.51 -2.48
N SER A 700 40.39 29.32 -3.14
CA SER A 700 39.22 30.09 -2.69
C SER A 700 38.24 30.43 -3.84
N LYS A 701 37.07 30.97 -3.48
CA LYS A 701 36.07 31.55 -4.39
C LYS A 701 36.51 32.90 -4.98
N SER A 702 35.85 33.28 -6.09
CA SER A 702 35.23 34.60 -6.38
C SER A 702 35.27 35.63 -5.23
N GLN A 703 35.54 36.94 -5.40
CA GLN A 703 34.73 37.89 -6.21
C GLN A 703 35.31 39.34 -6.22
N GLY A 704 35.11 40.12 -7.29
CA GLY A 704 35.14 41.62 -7.32
C GLY A 704 36.51 42.31 -7.38
N SER A 705 36.79 43.34 -8.20
CA SER A 705 35.95 44.49 -8.60
C SER A 705 36.63 45.39 -9.68
N LYS A 706 35.85 46.30 -10.28
CA LYS A 706 36.15 47.61 -10.97
C LYS A 706 37.65 47.96 -11.22
N THR A 707 38.12 48.46 -12.38
CA THR A 707 37.60 49.57 -13.22
C THR A 707 38.12 49.56 -14.67
N ASN A 708 37.36 50.16 -15.59
CA ASN A 708 37.75 50.59 -16.97
C ASN A 708 38.77 51.80 -16.91
N PRO A 709 39.34 52.37 -18.01
CA PRO A 709 39.10 52.13 -19.45
C PRO A 709 40.32 52.12 -20.42
N ARG A 710 40.11 51.64 -21.66
CA ARG A 710 40.58 52.32 -22.90
C ARG A 710 39.99 51.76 -24.20
N GLU A 711 40.00 52.61 -25.23
CA GLU A 711 39.57 52.40 -26.65
C GLU A 711 40.47 51.35 -27.37
N ARG A 712 40.22 50.82 -28.59
CA ARG A 712 39.57 51.37 -29.81
C ARG A 712 39.37 50.26 -30.90
N SER A 713 38.79 50.64 -32.06
CA SER A 713 38.62 49.89 -33.34
C SER A 713 37.66 48.67 -33.30
N GLU A 714 36.51 48.73 -33.99
CA GLU A 714 36.31 48.36 -35.42
C GLU A 714 36.49 46.83 -35.63
N ASN A 715 35.50 46.08 -36.13
CA ASN A 715 34.49 46.41 -37.16
C ASN A 715 33.18 45.63 -36.93
#